data_AF-S8BVB7-F1
#
_entry.id   AF-S8BVB7-F1
#
_cell.length_a   1.000
_cell.length_b   1.000
_cell.length_c   1.000
_cell.angle_alpha   90.00
_cell.angle_beta   90.00
_cell.angle_gamma   90.00
#
_symmetry.space_group_name_H-M   'P 1'
#
loop_
_entity.id
_entity.type
_entity.pdbx_description
1 polymer ?
#
loop_
_entity_poly.entity_id
_entity_poly.type
_entity_poly.pdbx_seq_one_letter_code
_entity_poly.pdbx_strand_id
1 'polypeptide(L)'
;MSVSSIKIYINSALENLDSPYRVDQVEPALQQAEQRLPNISPDDAAPLIAQIAEIRAKLDNMVSPHDARQVSAAEGKIRQARDFIDTNYGQLNQSAKDFVEELFKGAIQFLDQIEDARKAPKLKAPVLAQIDQIRAQYGTSAVAAPVPPPPPPSAPKPEPSSGYYTAKSKVFWANEYFTTPGRIDQTEPELAQAENLINGDASQEADDLRAQIAGLRDKLADMIMPADEACIRAAQRDVQAVRDYMDQQRAFLDKSDTKQYLDGQLQKVIDQGLSKIQNPRKGDQLKAPILAEIAQIRSQLNIITQTYPPPPPPPAQNQAWGPPQQQGWGAPQPQWNNQQPPAWNNQQPQWNNQQPQWNGQQGYNQQPQGWNNQQPPAWGAPPQPQAWGPPQPQQQQWGPPQTSRQADPTPAALSYDDQDRLNRAKRSIGQARNNIESRRMEGVENLFFDATNIMAPVDPSHKDPLMAEIEQLRKDLENTRLEESTRRLRGELDRKLSRVEMDRDYPDRIQYSISSFKERLEEDEVRNTLSADMYNGYKKKLADVIAAGDAHVKNEAMSRATPALEKLREKIATNPFLGIQGYEVNRVDSDIKSMRWQVEREINKLPEDDEDRKKIAAELEAVDAKVTAYSNEWEKAGIYEEVRRTWKWIYEEVKEWEQEEPSPDPQPLEEPRLPQTRLAIHRVEYYLYKDTSVQRTRDENPGDSVIAEVDREALALLDGAGNKMAEAYNKVLEAAENMEFPVSDRYTREKPSSLKTNAELTFQDTKYGKPVVERIKALEKRWEDEMEAIQSGRKNLGETLSQEAVQKWPSIVAAIPNIVADFDPSSAKPGDAVHLNGVYNRSGWDFDGNQYGFSMRYNGVPLGGIYEGYINKAMDHAAYEQKLTIDDHKKWDLVGVVLGPGSISERTKRTIRIGMDTHEVEEWIPINCLRLRIIAIRAGPVLAGPPN
;
A
#
# COMPACT_ATOMS: atom_id res chain seq x y z
N MET A 1 -4.36 -15.99 62.70
CA MET A 1 -4.28 -16.33 61.26
C MET A 1 -2.99 -17.09 61.02
N SER A 2 -2.94 -18.03 60.08
CA SER A 2 -1.74 -18.85 59.85
C SER A 2 -0.79 -18.20 58.83
N VAL A 3 0.51 -18.42 59.00
CA VAL A 3 1.58 -18.11 58.03
C VAL A 3 1.24 -18.66 56.62
N SER A 4 0.57 -19.81 56.55
CA SER A 4 0.11 -20.41 55.28
C SER A 4 -0.86 -19.51 54.51
N SER A 5 -1.73 -18.75 55.19
CA SER A 5 -2.65 -17.83 54.51
C SER A 5 -1.95 -16.64 53.85
N ILE A 6 -0.86 -16.12 54.47
CA ILE A 6 -0.05 -15.03 53.91
C ILE A 6 0.77 -15.55 52.71
N LYS A 7 1.32 -16.76 52.83
CA LYS A 7 2.05 -17.43 51.73
C LYS A 7 1.19 -17.66 50.48
N ILE A 8 -0.12 -17.91 50.62
CA ILE A 8 -1.02 -18.04 49.47
C ILE A 8 -1.04 -16.74 48.64
N TYR A 9 -1.10 -15.58 49.29
CA TYR A 9 -1.11 -14.29 48.59
C TYR A 9 0.26 -13.94 48.00
N ILE A 10 1.35 -14.25 48.70
CA ILE A 10 2.71 -14.08 48.16
C ILE A 10 2.93 -15.00 46.94
N ASN A 11 2.48 -16.25 46.99
CA ASN A 11 2.56 -17.17 45.86
C ASN A 11 1.66 -16.72 44.70
N SER A 12 0.45 -16.24 44.97
CA SER A 12 -0.43 -15.66 43.94
C SER A 12 0.21 -14.41 43.32
N ALA A 13 0.91 -13.58 44.10
CA ALA A 13 1.66 -12.45 43.58
C ALA A 13 2.83 -12.90 42.69
N LEU A 14 3.54 -13.97 43.04
CA LEU A 14 4.60 -14.57 42.22
C LEU A 14 4.05 -15.18 40.91
N GLU A 15 2.96 -15.95 40.98
CA GLU A 15 2.31 -16.52 39.78
C GLU A 15 1.80 -15.43 38.83
N ASN A 16 1.25 -14.34 39.38
CA ASN A 16 0.82 -13.19 38.61
C ASN A 16 2.00 -12.36 38.07
N LEU A 17 3.14 -12.34 38.76
CA LEU A 17 4.38 -11.69 38.31
C LEU A 17 4.97 -12.43 37.09
N ASP A 18 4.92 -13.76 37.08
CA ASP A 18 5.39 -14.58 35.94
C ASP A 18 4.42 -14.53 34.74
N SER A 19 3.19 -14.07 34.93
CA SER A 19 2.19 -13.92 33.88
C SER A 19 2.23 -12.50 33.29
N PRO A 20 2.59 -12.33 32.00
CA PRO A 20 2.63 -11.00 31.39
C PRO A 20 1.27 -10.30 31.43
N TYR A 21 0.15 -11.03 31.48
CA TYR A 21 -1.20 -10.47 31.45
C TYR A 21 -1.82 -10.15 32.81
N ARG A 22 -1.15 -10.48 33.93
CA ARG A 22 -1.71 -10.35 35.28
C ARG A 22 -0.84 -9.54 36.24
N VAL A 23 0.13 -8.81 35.71
CA VAL A 23 1.07 -7.97 36.48
C VAL A 23 0.32 -6.93 37.34
N ASP A 24 -0.86 -6.50 36.90
CA ASP A 24 -1.78 -5.61 37.63
C ASP A 24 -2.36 -6.23 38.91
N GLN A 25 -2.41 -7.56 39.01
CA GLN A 25 -2.91 -8.28 40.19
C GLN A 25 -1.83 -8.55 41.26
N VAL A 26 -0.56 -8.24 40.97
CA VAL A 26 0.55 -8.48 41.90
C VAL A 26 0.45 -7.58 43.14
N GLU A 27 0.27 -6.26 42.96
CA GLU A 27 0.22 -5.31 44.08
C GLU A 27 -1.01 -5.54 44.99
N PRO A 28 -2.24 -5.77 44.48
CA PRO A 28 -3.38 -6.13 45.32
C PRO A 28 -3.14 -7.40 46.16
N ALA A 29 -2.48 -8.42 45.60
CA ALA A 29 -2.14 -9.63 46.33
C ALA A 29 -1.09 -9.36 47.44
N LEU A 30 -0.07 -8.54 47.16
CA LEU A 30 0.91 -8.13 48.17
C LEU A 30 0.29 -7.29 49.29
N GLN A 31 -0.63 -6.36 48.97
CA GLN A 31 -1.35 -5.58 49.99
C GLN A 31 -2.19 -6.48 50.90
N GLN A 32 -2.84 -7.52 50.36
CA GLN A 32 -3.58 -8.50 51.17
C GLN A 32 -2.64 -9.34 52.06
N ALA A 33 -1.42 -9.65 51.58
CA ALA A 33 -0.39 -10.30 52.39
C ALA A 33 0.05 -9.38 53.56
N GLU A 34 0.30 -8.10 53.28
CA GLU A 34 0.75 -7.12 54.28
C GLU A 34 -0.28 -6.82 55.36
N GLN A 35 -1.56 -6.67 55.00
CA GLN A 35 -2.64 -6.45 55.97
C GLN A 35 -2.74 -7.58 57.01
N ARG A 36 -2.22 -8.76 56.69
CA ARG A 36 -2.26 -9.94 57.56
C ARG A 36 -0.99 -10.14 58.39
N LEU A 37 0.12 -9.48 58.03
CA LEU A 37 1.40 -9.56 58.77
C LEU A 37 1.30 -9.21 60.26
N PRO A 38 0.48 -8.23 60.72
CA PRO A 38 0.38 -7.92 62.15
C PRO A 38 -0.18 -9.06 63.03
N ASN A 39 -0.74 -10.12 62.43
CA ASN A 39 -1.40 -11.22 63.13
C ASN A 39 -0.52 -12.47 63.32
N ILE A 40 0.78 -12.38 63.02
CA ILE A 40 1.77 -13.44 63.23
C ILE A 40 2.95 -12.92 64.06
N SER A 41 3.81 -13.81 64.54
CA SER A 41 4.98 -13.40 65.33
C SER A 41 5.95 -12.55 64.49
N PRO A 42 6.70 -11.62 65.10
CA PRO A 42 7.71 -10.84 64.38
C PRO A 42 8.77 -11.71 63.68
N ASP A 43 9.15 -12.82 64.31
CA ASP A 43 10.15 -13.75 63.77
C ASP A 43 9.64 -14.46 62.50
N ASP A 44 8.34 -14.80 62.45
CA ASP A 44 7.70 -15.37 61.26
C ASP A 44 7.40 -14.31 60.18
N ALA A 45 7.19 -13.05 60.57
CA ALA A 45 6.87 -11.96 59.66
C ALA A 45 8.09 -11.45 58.88
N ALA A 46 9.27 -11.42 59.50
CA ALA A 46 10.51 -10.93 58.89
C ALA A 46 10.84 -11.54 57.51
N PRO A 47 10.85 -12.88 57.31
CA PRO A 47 11.12 -13.46 56.00
C PRO A 47 10.04 -13.15 54.96
N LEU A 48 8.78 -12.98 55.37
CA LEU A 48 7.68 -12.64 54.45
C LEU A 48 7.74 -11.18 54.00
N ILE A 49 8.12 -10.27 54.90
CA ILE A 49 8.37 -8.85 54.57
C ILE A 49 9.51 -8.74 53.55
N ALA A 50 10.59 -9.52 53.72
CA ALA A 50 11.69 -9.55 52.77
C ALA A 50 11.23 -10.06 51.38
N GLN A 51 10.39 -11.10 51.32
CA GLN A 51 9.83 -11.61 50.07
C GLN A 51 8.90 -10.58 49.39
N ILE A 52 8.03 -9.90 50.15
CA ILE A 52 7.16 -8.85 49.62
C ILE A 52 8.01 -7.71 49.03
N ALA A 53 9.08 -7.31 49.71
CA ALA A 53 10.02 -6.30 49.21
C ALA A 53 10.73 -6.74 47.91
N GLU A 54 11.15 -8.01 47.83
CA GLU A 54 11.76 -8.57 46.61
C GLU A 54 10.77 -8.59 45.44
N ILE A 55 9.52 -9.02 45.67
CA ILE A 55 8.48 -9.05 44.62
C ILE A 55 8.17 -7.63 44.14
N ARG A 56 8.07 -6.65 45.05
CA ARG A 56 7.89 -5.24 44.65
C ARG A 56 9.06 -4.71 43.84
N ALA A 57 10.30 -5.06 44.18
CA ALA A 57 11.47 -4.67 43.41
C ALA A 57 11.46 -5.26 41.99
N LYS A 58 10.95 -6.49 41.82
CA LYS A 58 10.74 -7.10 40.49
C LYS A 58 9.60 -6.43 39.73
N LEU A 59 8.47 -6.17 40.41
CA LEU A 59 7.29 -5.49 39.84
C LEU A 59 7.63 -4.08 39.32
N ASP A 60 8.52 -3.36 39.99
CA ASP A 60 8.99 -2.02 39.62
C ASP A 60 9.75 -1.99 38.28
N ASN A 61 10.27 -3.13 37.83
CA ASN A 61 10.99 -3.29 36.56
C ASN A 61 10.13 -3.91 35.45
N MET A 62 8.92 -4.40 35.76
CA MET A 62 8.02 -4.98 34.77
C MET A 62 7.07 -3.92 34.20
N VAL A 63 6.98 -3.84 32.89
CA VAL A 63 6.01 -2.99 32.18
C VAL A 63 4.75 -3.81 31.96
N SER A 64 3.59 -3.29 32.37
CA SER A 64 2.32 -3.98 32.09
C SER A 64 2.05 -3.98 30.58
N PRO A 65 1.34 -4.97 30.01
CA PRO A 65 0.99 -4.96 28.59
C PRO A 65 0.16 -3.76 28.19
N HIS A 66 -0.64 -3.21 29.11
CA HIS A 66 -1.36 -1.97 28.87
C HIS A 66 -0.40 -0.80 28.70
N ASP A 67 0.51 -0.58 29.65
CA ASP A 67 1.48 0.54 29.57
C ASP A 67 2.43 0.37 28.39
N ALA A 68 2.84 -0.86 28.08
CA ALA A 68 3.63 -1.17 26.89
C ALA A 68 2.89 -0.79 25.60
N ARG A 69 1.58 -1.09 25.51
CA ARG A 69 0.75 -0.65 24.38
C ARG A 69 0.67 0.88 24.29
N GLN A 70 0.55 1.58 25.41
CA GLN A 70 0.53 3.04 25.44
C GLN A 70 1.86 3.65 24.97
N VAL A 71 2.99 3.11 25.44
CA VAL A 71 4.34 3.51 24.99
C VAL A 71 4.50 3.24 23.48
N SER A 72 4.15 2.05 23.00
CA SER A 72 4.24 1.73 21.57
C SER A 72 3.32 2.59 20.70
N ALA A 73 2.12 2.94 21.18
CA ALA A 73 1.21 3.85 20.48
C ALA A 73 1.80 5.27 20.39
N ALA A 74 2.40 5.76 21.48
CA ALA A 74 3.11 7.04 21.51
C ALA A 74 4.33 7.04 20.56
N GLU A 75 5.14 5.99 20.56
CA GLU A 75 6.26 5.82 19.63
C GLU A 75 5.80 5.74 18.18
N GLY A 76 4.64 5.13 17.91
CA GLY A 76 4.01 5.11 16.59
C GLY A 76 3.67 6.53 16.09
N LYS A 77 3.18 7.41 16.97
CA LYS A 77 2.91 8.82 16.64
C LYS A 77 4.20 9.61 16.39
N ILE A 78 5.26 9.34 17.16
CA ILE A 78 6.59 9.94 16.93
C ILE A 78 7.16 9.51 15.58
N ARG A 79 7.00 8.24 15.20
CA ARG A 79 7.43 7.74 13.89
C ARG A 79 6.68 8.43 12.75
N GLN A 80 5.35 8.55 12.84
CA GLN A 80 4.54 9.30 11.87
C GLN A 80 5.02 10.74 11.71
N ALA A 81 5.39 11.40 12.81
CA ALA A 81 5.93 12.76 12.76
C ALA A 81 7.29 12.82 12.04
N ARG A 82 8.20 11.88 12.30
CA ARG A 82 9.49 11.79 11.58
C ARG A 82 9.29 11.53 10.09
N ASP A 83 8.49 10.55 9.74
CA ASP A 83 8.21 10.20 8.34
C ASP A 83 7.62 11.41 7.58
N PHE A 84 6.75 12.19 8.24
CA PHE A 84 6.18 13.41 7.66
C PHE A 84 7.22 14.52 7.49
N ILE A 85 8.13 14.71 8.46
CA ILE A 85 9.26 15.66 8.35
C ILE A 85 10.16 15.28 7.18
N ASP A 86 10.52 13.99 7.07
CA ASP A 86 11.42 13.47 6.05
C ASP A 86 10.81 13.59 4.64
N THR A 87 9.52 13.29 4.50
CA THR A 87 8.78 13.44 3.22
C THR A 87 8.70 14.90 2.75
N ASN A 88 8.76 15.85 3.68
CA ASN A 88 8.79 17.29 3.38
C ASN A 88 10.23 17.86 3.36
N TYR A 89 11.25 17.00 3.25
CA TYR A 89 12.66 17.38 3.17
C TYR A 89 13.14 18.29 4.32
N GLY A 90 12.53 18.18 5.50
CA GLY A 90 12.81 19.05 6.65
C GLY A 90 12.34 20.50 6.50
N GLN A 91 11.77 20.90 5.35
CA GLN A 91 11.25 22.24 5.10
C GLN A 91 9.74 22.28 5.34
N LEU A 92 9.36 22.32 6.62
CA LEU A 92 7.96 22.42 7.01
C LEU A 92 7.46 23.86 6.93
N ASN A 93 6.40 24.09 6.14
CA ASN A 93 5.58 25.30 6.26
C ASN A 93 4.80 25.29 7.60
N GLN A 94 4.13 26.39 7.95
CA GLN A 94 3.46 26.48 9.25
C GLN A 94 2.38 25.40 9.45
N SER A 95 1.56 25.13 8.42
CA SER A 95 0.55 24.07 8.49
C SER A 95 1.15 22.69 8.72
N ALA A 96 2.31 22.41 8.13
CA ALA A 96 3.03 21.16 8.28
C ALA A 96 3.64 21.03 9.70
N LYS A 97 4.13 22.14 10.29
CA LYS A 97 4.56 22.18 11.69
C LYS A 97 3.39 21.94 12.66
N ASP A 98 2.24 22.54 12.40
CA ASP A 98 1.04 22.37 13.22
C ASP A 98 0.59 20.90 13.24
N PHE A 99 0.64 20.22 12.09
CA PHE A 99 0.34 18.79 11.99
C PHE A 99 1.32 17.92 12.81
N VAL A 100 2.63 18.20 12.74
CA VAL A 100 3.64 17.51 13.56
C VAL A 100 3.38 17.70 15.06
N GLU A 101 3.00 18.91 15.48
CA GLU A 101 2.62 19.19 16.87
C GLU A 101 1.34 18.47 17.31
N GLU A 102 0.36 18.30 16.41
CA GLU A 102 -0.82 17.46 16.70
C GLU A 102 -0.44 15.99 16.94
N LEU A 103 0.49 15.45 16.16
CA LEU A 103 1.00 14.09 16.37
C LEU A 103 1.71 13.96 17.74
N PHE A 104 2.50 14.96 18.13
CA PHE A 104 3.12 14.99 19.46
C PHE A 104 2.11 15.11 20.59
N LYS A 105 1.05 15.91 20.45
CA LYS A 105 -0.06 15.94 21.42
C LYS A 105 -0.71 14.57 21.56
N GLY A 106 -0.95 13.86 20.44
CA GLY A 106 -1.46 12.50 20.45
C GLY A 106 -0.54 11.51 21.17
N ALA A 107 0.78 11.61 20.95
CA ALA A 107 1.76 10.80 21.67
C ALA A 107 1.72 11.05 23.20
N ILE A 108 1.66 12.31 23.61
CA ILE A 108 1.55 12.71 25.03
C ILE A 108 0.26 12.19 25.66
N GLN A 109 -0.86 12.23 24.94
CA GLN A 109 -2.14 11.70 25.43
C GLN A 109 -2.08 10.19 25.74
N PHE A 110 -1.42 9.38 24.91
CA PHE A 110 -1.22 7.96 25.21
C PHE A 110 -0.33 7.77 26.44
N LEU A 111 0.76 8.55 26.55
CA LEU A 111 1.61 8.52 27.73
C LEU A 111 0.83 8.87 29.00
N ASP A 112 -0.08 9.85 28.95
CA ASP A 112 -0.90 10.26 30.09
C ASP A 112 -1.90 9.20 30.58
N GLN A 113 -2.17 8.17 29.78
CA GLN A 113 -2.97 7.00 30.18
C GLN A 113 -2.18 5.96 30.99
N ILE A 114 -0.88 6.16 31.23
CA ILE A 114 -0.08 5.32 32.13
C ILE A 114 -0.39 5.74 33.58
N GLU A 115 -1.30 5.01 34.21
CA GLU A 115 -1.84 5.34 35.55
C GLU A 115 -0.86 5.04 36.69
N ASP A 116 0.08 4.10 36.52
CA ASP A 116 1.04 3.75 37.58
C ASP A 116 2.06 4.87 37.77
N ALA A 117 1.79 5.73 38.76
CA ALA A 117 2.60 6.89 39.11
C ALA A 117 4.08 6.55 39.42
N ARG A 118 4.40 5.30 39.81
CA ARG A 118 5.79 4.87 40.04
C ARG A 118 6.54 4.65 38.73
N LYS A 119 5.84 4.16 37.71
CA LYS A 119 6.41 3.77 36.40
C LYS A 119 6.33 4.90 35.37
N ALA A 120 5.31 5.74 35.48
CA ALA A 120 5.08 6.85 34.56
C ALA A 120 6.36 7.71 34.32
N PRO A 121 7.12 8.15 35.34
CA PRO A 121 8.34 8.93 35.08
C PRO A 121 9.39 8.17 34.25
N LYS A 122 9.57 6.87 34.51
CA LYS A 122 10.56 6.03 33.82
C LYS A 122 10.17 5.74 32.37
N LEU A 123 8.88 5.51 32.11
CA LEU A 123 8.38 5.17 30.78
C LEU A 123 8.13 6.40 29.91
N LYS A 124 7.69 7.53 30.50
CA LYS A 124 7.42 8.78 29.76
C LYS A 124 8.71 9.48 29.34
N ALA A 125 9.72 9.51 30.22
CA ALA A 125 10.91 10.35 30.01
C ALA A 125 11.66 10.08 28.68
N PRO A 126 11.92 8.83 28.25
CA PRO A 126 12.58 8.58 26.98
C PRO A 126 11.76 9.06 25.77
N VAL A 127 10.45 8.89 25.81
CA VAL A 127 9.54 9.27 24.71
C VAL A 127 9.40 10.79 24.62
N LEU A 128 9.29 11.48 25.76
CA LEU A 128 9.29 12.96 25.81
C LEU A 128 10.62 13.54 25.33
N ALA A 129 11.75 12.95 25.72
CA ALA A 129 13.06 13.37 25.23
C ALA A 129 13.20 13.23 23.70
N GLN A 130 12.59 12.20 23.10
CA GLN A 130 12.55 12.06 21.64
C GLN A 130 11.69 13.15 20.98
N ILE A 131 10.54 13.52 21.57
CA ILE A 131 9.72 14.62 21.07
C ILE A 131 10.52 15.93 21.09
N ASP A 132 11.19 16.23 22.20
CA ASP A 132 11.99 17.45 22.35
C ASP A 132 13.18 17.48 21.38
N GLN A 133 13.83 16.34 21.15
CA GLN A 133 14.89 16.22 20.14
C GLN A 133 14.38 16.54 18.73
N ILE A 134 13.22 16.02 18.35
CA ILE A 134 12.65 16.28 17.01
C ILE A 134 12.21 17.73 16.90
N ARG A 135 11.59 18.31 17.94
CA ARG A 135 11.27 19.74 18.00
C ARG A 135 12.50 20.63 17.79
N ALA A 136 13.64 20.26 18.38
CA ALA A 136 14.89 20.99 18.19
C ALA A 136 15.38 20.94 16.73
N GLN A 137 15.17 19.83 16.02
CA GLN A 137 15.61 19.62 14.63
C GLN A 137 14.87 20.51 13.61
N TYR A 138 13.56 20.71 13.75
CA TYR A 138 12.79 21.56 12.82
C TYR A 138 12.45 22.96 13.38
N GLY A 139 12.70 23.20 14.68
CA GLY A 139 12.38 24.44 15.38
C GLY A 139 13.51 25.48 15.45
N THR A 140 14.75 25.15 15.09
CA THR A 140 15.90 26.06 15.27
C THR A 140 16.22 26.88 14.01
N SER A 141 15.64 28.07 13.95
CA SER A 141 16.34 29.28 13.46
C SER A 141 16.76 30.11 14.68
N ALA A 142 17.81 29.70 15.40
CA ALA A 142 18.35 30.47 16.52
C ALA A 142 19.87 30.28 16.66
N VAL A 143 20.56 31.40 16.78
CA VAL A 143 22.02 31.60 16.90
C VAL A 143 22.59 30.85 18.12
N ALA A 144 23.67 30.10 17.91
CA ALA A 144 24.31 29.24 18.91
C ALA A 144 25.11 30.02 19.98
N ALA A 145 25.01 29.57 21.24
CA ALA A 145 25.97 29.82 22.31
C ALA A 145 26.45 28.48 22.90
N PRO A 146 27.69 28.40 23.44
CA PRO A 146 28.43 27.14 23.58
C PRO A 146 28.16 26.41 24.93
N VAL A 147 28.16 25.08 24.89
CA VAL A 147 28.03 24.16 26.05
C VAL A 147 29.14 23.09 25.99
N PRO A 148 29.62 22.55 27.14
CA PRO A 148 30.94 21.92 27.35
C PRO A 148 31.15 20.52 26.75
N PRO A 149 32.38 19.98 26.76
CA PRO A 149 32.76 18.83 25.94
C PRO A 149 32.28 17.48 26.53
N PRO A 150 31.77 16.57 25.68
CA PRO A 150 31.50 15.16 26.02
C PRO A 150 32.77 14.29 25.89
N PRO A 151 32.75 13.05 26.45
CA PRO A 151 33.89 12.13 26.51
C PRO A 151 34.47 11.75 25.13
N PRO A 152 35.73 11.27 25.07
CA PRO A 152 36.48 11.16 23.83
C PRO A 152 35.77 10.25 22.82
N PRO A 153 35.44 10.78 21.63
CA PRO A 153 34.79 10.01 20.57
C PRO A 153 35.78 9.01 19.96
N SER A 154 35.24 7.88 19.52
CA SER A 154 35.87 7.00 18.54
C SER A 154 36.42 7.84 17.39
N ALA A 155 37.61 7.51 16.89
CA ALA A 155 38.29 8.26 15.83
C ALA A 155 37.30 8.71 14.75
N PRO A 156 37.19 10.02 14.47
CA PRO A 156 36.21 10.54 13.52
C PRO A 156 36.45 9.88 12.16
N LYS A 157 35.40 9.28 11.61
CA LYS A 157 35.40 8.86 10.21
C LYS A 157 35.69 10.10 9.35
N PRO A 158 36.44 9.98 8.25
CA PRO A 158 36.80 11.11 7.41
C PRO A 158 35.53 11.78 6.87
N GLU A 159 35.55 13.12 6.81
CA GLU A 159 34.49 13.89 6.16
C GLU A 159 34.38 13.51 4.67
N PRO A 160 33.17 13.58 4.08
CA PRO A 160 32.97 13.32 2.66
C PRO A 160 33.82 14.24 1.79
N SER A 161 34.38 13.69 0.72
CA SER A 161 35.17 14.42 -0.28
C SER A 161 34.32 15.49 -0.99
N SER A 162 34.99 16.48 -1.59
CA SER A 162 34.30 17.50 -2.41
C SER A 162 33.51 16.90 -3.58
N GLY A 163 33.88 15.71 -4.06
CA GLY A 163 33.17 14.97 -5.10
C GLY A 163 31.81 14.41 -4.65
N TYR A 164 31.59 14.21 -3.35
CA TYR A 164 30.39 13.60 -2.80
C TYR A 164 29.10 14.34 -3.17
N TYR A 165 29.07 15.67 -3.03
CA TYR A 165 27.85 16.45 -3.31
C TYR A 165 27.47 16.42 -4.80
N THR A 166 28.48 16.44 -5.68
CA THR A 166 28.27 16.28 -7.12
C THR A 166 27.78 14.88 -7.43
N ALA A 167 28.36 13.84 -6.83
CA ALA A 167 27.90 12.46 -6.99
C ALA A 167 26.46 12.26 -6.52
N LYS A 168 26.06 12.90 -5.41
CA LYS A 168 24.69 12.85 -4.90
C LYS A 168 23.69 13.46 -5.89
N SER A 169 24.03 14.59 -6.52
CA SER A 169 23.23 15.19 -7.59
C SER A 169 23.12 14.26 -8.82
N LYS A 170 24.19 13.53 -9.14
CA LYS A 170 24.21 12.55 -10.23
C LYS A 170 23.30 11.34 -9.96
N VAL A 171 23.33 10.79 -8.74
CA VAL A 171 22.39 9.73 -8.32
C VAL A 171 20.94 10.21 -8.35
N PHE A 172 20.68 11.46 -7.97
CA PHE A 172 19.34 12.07 -8.08
C PHE A 172 18.83 12.08 -9.53
N TRP A 173 19.61 12.60 -10.48
CA TRP A 173 19.22 12.61 -11.89
C TRP A 173 19.09 11.21 -12.48
N ALA A 174 19.95 10.27 -12.09
CA ALA A 174 19.82 8.88 -12.49
C ALA A 174 18.46 8.29 -12.06
N ASN A 175 18.02 8.56 -10.82
CA ASN A 175 16.72 8.10 -10.33
C ASN A 175 15.54 8.78 -11.06
N GLU A 176 15.67 10.06 -11.41
CA GLU A 176 14.67 10.79 -12.19
C GLU A 176 14.55 10.21 -13.62
N TYR A 177 15.67 9.92 -14.27
CA TYR A 177 15.71 9.30 -15.59
C TYR A 177 15.20 7.87 -15.58
N PHE A 178 15.49 7.12 -14.51
CA PHE A 178 14.97 5.76 -14.32
C PHE A 178 13.43 5.72 -14.27
N THR A 179 12.79 6.74 -13.71
CA THR A 179 11.32 6.81 -13.57
C THR A 179 10.62 7.53 -14.72
N THR A 180 11.36 8.25 -15.58
CA THR A 180 10.80 9.00 -16.71
C THR A 180 10.73 8.15 -17.99
N PRO A 181 9.54 7.91 -18.57
CA PRO A 181 9.41 7.16 -19.83
C PRO A 181 10.28 7.75 -20.95
N GLY A 182 11.04 6.90 -21.64
CA GLY A 182 11.87 7.29 -22.78
C GLY A 182 13.24 7.89 -22.44
N ARG A 183 13.65 7.94 -21.16
CA ARG A 183 14.98 8.44 -20.74
C ARG A 183 15.83 7.43 -19.98
N ILE A 184 15.40 6.16 -19.93
CA ILE A 184 16.06 5.09 -19.16
C ILE A 184 17.53 4.89 -19.54
N ASP A 185 17.87 5.12 -20.81
CA ASP A 185 19.23 5.05 -21.38
C ASP A 185 20.20 6.08 -20.78
N GLN A 186 19.69 7.15 -20.15
CA GLN A 186 20.47 8.18 -19.47
C GLN A 186 20.80 7.82 -18.01
N THR A 187 20.18 6.76 -17.46
CA THR A 187 20.36 6.34 -16.06
C THR A 187 21.78 5.85 -15.78
N GLU A 188 22.31 4.92 -16.59
CA GLU A 188 23.63 4.33 -16.36
C GLU A 188 24.79 5.34 -16.50
N PRO A 189 24.83 6.23 -17.51
CA PRO A 189 25.87 7.26 -17.60
C PRO A 189 25.97 8.15 -16.35
N GLU A 190 24.84 8.50 -15.73
CA GLU A 190 24.82 9.33 -14.52
C GLU A 190 25.29 8.53 -13.29
N LEU A 191 24.89 7.26 -13.15
CA LEU A 191 25.39 6.38 -12.08
C LEU A 191 26.90 6.14 -12.19
N ALA A 192 27.43 5.94 -13.40
CA ALA A 192 28.86 5.79 -13.63
C ALA A 192 29.65 7.08 -13.29
N GLN A 193 29.10 8.25 -13.61
CA GLN A 193 29.70 9.53 -13.20
C GLN A 193 29.69 9.71 -11.68
N ALA A 194 28.59 9.36 -11.02
CA ALA A 194 28.48 9.43 -9.56
C ALA A 194 29.52 8.54 -8.87
N GLU A 195 29.68 7.30 -9.33
CA GLU A 195 30.65 6.34 -8.78
C GLU A 195 32.10 6.80 -8.93
N ASN A 196 32.45 7.36 -10.09
CA ASN A 196 33.77 7.94 -10.33
C ASN A 196 34.08 9.12 -9.39
N LEU A 197 33.08 9.95 -9.10
CA LEU A 197 33.22 11.13 -8.23
C LEU A 197 33.43 10.78 -6.74
N ILE A 198 32.98 9.60 -6.29
CA ILE A 198 33.20 9.11 -4.91
C ILE A 198 34.28 8.02 -4.83
N ASN A 199 35.04 7.79 -5.90
CA ASN A 199 36.08 6.80 -5.90
C ASN A 199 37.23 7.23 -4.97
N GLY A 200 37.53 6.44 -3.94
CA GLY A 200 38.52 6.77 -2.91
C GLY A 200 37.98 7.52 -1.68
N ASP A 201 36.68 7.83 -1.64
CA ASP A 201 36.03 8.44 -0.47
C ASP A 201 35.65 7.39 0.58
N ALA A 202 36.24 7.45 1.76
CA ALA A 202 36.04 6.49 2.85
C ALA A 202 35.03 6.99 3.92
N SER A 203 34.29 8.05 3.62
CA SER A 203 33.21 8.55 4.48
C SER A 203 32.03 7.57 4.50
N GLN A 204 31.25 7.60 5.59
CA GLN A 204 30.04 6.77 5.70
C GLN A 204 29.01 7.16 4.62
N GLU A 205 28.95 8.46 4.33
CA GLU A 205 28.07 9.04 3.34
C GLU A 205 28.37 8.51 1.94
N ALA A 206 29.65 8.35 1.58
CA ALA A 206 30.04 7.74 0.32
C ALA A 206 29.66 6.25 0.24
N ASP A 207 29.76 5.50 1.34
CA ASP A 207 29.31 4.10 1.40
C ASP A 207 27.79 3.99 1.21
N ASP A 208 27.01 4.86 1.85
CA ASP A 208 25.55 4.91 1.70
C ASP A 208 25.17 5.27 0.24
N LEU A 209 25.92 6.16 -0.40
CA LEU A 209 25.70 6.54 -1.79
C LEU A 209 26.09 5.41 -2.77
N ARG A 210 27.14 4.64 -2.49
CA ARG A 210 27.48 3.41 -3.26
C ARG A 210 26.37 2.37 -3.17
N ALA A 211 25.76 2.19 -2.00
CA ALA A 211 24.63 1.29 -1.82
C ALA A 211 23.41 1.73 -2.65
N GLN A 212 23.15 3.05 -2.75
CA GLN A 212 22.09 3.59 -3.62
C GLN A 212 22.39 3.36 -5.10
N ILE A 213 23.63 3.60 -5.55
CA ILE A 213 24.07 3.34 -6.92
C ILE A 213 23.88 1.86 -7.27
N ALA A 214 24.29 0.94 -6.39
CA ALA A 214 24.11 -0.50 -6.58
C ALA A 214 22.62 -0.88 -6.69
N GLY A 215 21.77 -0.37 -5.80
CA GLY A 215 20.33 -0.64 -5.82
C GLY A 215 19.63 -0.11 -7.08
N LEU A 216 20.06 1.03 -7.63
CA LEU A 216 19.53 1.55 -8.90
C LEU A 216 20.02 0.73 -10.10
N ARG A 217 21.27 0.28 -10.11
CA ARG A 217 21.79 -0.62 -11.15
C ARG A 217 21.08 -1.98 -11.17
N ASP A 218 20.75 -2.53 -10.00
CA ASP A 218 19.97 -3.76 -9.92
C ASP A 218 18.58 -3.59 -10.53
N LYS A 219 17.90 -2.48 -10.23
CA LYS A 219 16.60 -2.13 -10.82
C LYS A 219 16.68 -1.90 -12.33
N LEU A 220 17.74 -1.21 -12.79
CA LEU A 220 18.00 -0.97 -14.21
C LEU A 220 18.25 -2.27 -14.97
N ALA A 221 19.02 -3.19 -14.38
CA ALA A 221 19.26 -4.51 -14.94
C ALA A 221 17.95 -5.33 -15.03
N ASP A 222 17.07 -5.24 -14.03
CA ASP A 222 15.76 -5.89 -14.05
C ASP A 222 14.83 -5.37 -15.18
N MET A 223 14.96 -4.09 -15.57
CA MET A 223 14.14 -3.47 -16.63
C MET A 223 14.70 -3.66 -18.05
N ILE A 224 16.03 -3.71 -18.22
CA ILE A 224 16.69 -3.78 -19.54
C ILE A 224 16.86 -5.24 -20.01
N MET A 225 16.70 -6.22 -19.12
CA MET A 225 16.76 -7.64 -19.49
C MET A 225 15.61 -8.06 -20.43
N PRO A 226 15.86 -8.96 -21.40
CA PRO A 226 14.79 -9.64 -22.12
C PRO A 226 13.81 -10.29 -21.13
N ALA A 227 12.51 -10.22 -21.41
CA ALA A 227 11.45 -10.66 -20.49
C ALA A 227 11.64 -12.09 -19.92
N ASP A 228 12.25 -12.99 -20.70
CA ASP A 228 12.59 -14.35 -20.28
C ASP A 228 13.63 -14.38 -19.14
N GLU A 229 14.66 -13.52 -19.17
CA GLU A 229 15.73 -13.45 -18.15
C GLU A 229 15.25 -12.77 -16.86
N ALA A 230 14.35 -11.78 -16.96
CA ALA A 230 13.70 -11.17 -15.81
C ALA A 230 12.82 -12.18 -15.05
N CYS A 231 12.07 -13.03 -15.77
CA CYS A 231 11.27 -14.11 -15.16
C CYS A 231 12.14 -15.13 -14.41
N ILE A 232 13.36 -15.41 -14.90
CA ILE A 232 14.30 -16.35 -14.28
C ILE A 232 14.86 -15.78 -12.98
N ARG A 233 15.30 -14.51 -12.96
CA ARG A 233 15.80 -13.89 -11.71
C ARG A 233 14.70 -13.72 -10.66
N ALA A 234 13.47 -13.42 -11.07
CA ALA A 234 12.32 -13.39 -10.17
C ALA A 234 12.10 -14.77 -9.53
N ALA A 235 12.06 -15.83 -10.34
CA ALA A 235 11.91 -17.19 -9.84
C ALA A 235 13.07 -17.62 -8.91
N GLN A 236 14.31 -17.21 -9.19
CA GLN A 236 15.46 -17.46 -8.30
C GLN A 236 15.33 -16.74 -6.95
N ARG A 237 14.90 -15.47 -6.95
CA ARG A 237 14.64 -14.71 -5.70
C ARG A 237 13.56 -15.38 -4.86
N ASP A 238 12.48 -15.84 -5.48
CA ASP A 238 11.37 -16.47 -4.78
C ASP A 238 11.78 -17.83 -4.17
N VAL A 239 12.58 -18.64 -4.90
CA VAL A 239 13.15 -19.89 -4.37
C VAL A 239 14.09 -19.61 -3.20
N GLN A 240 14.93 -18.57 -3.29
CA GLN A 240 15.82 -18.18 -2.19
C GLN A 240 15.03 -17.69 -0.98
N ALA A 241 13.95 -16.92 -1.16
CA ALA A 241 13.10 -16.47 -0.06
C ALA A 241 12.42 -17.65 0.67
N VAL A 242 12.01 -18.70 -0.06
CA VAL A 242 11.49 -19.94 0.56
C VAL A 242 12.57 -20.63 1.39
N ARG A 243 13.82 -20.63 0.91
CA ARG A 243 14.98 -21.22 1.62
C ARG A 243 15.30 -20.46 2.90
N ASP A 244 15.36 -19.14 2.83
CA ASP A 244 15.61 -18.28 3.98
C ASP A 244 14.51 -18.43 5.03
N TYR A 245 13.25 -18.57 4.58
CA TYR A 245 12.12 -18.85 5.47
C TYR A 245 12.22 -20.23 6.12
N MET A 246 12.66 -21.27 5.39
CA MET A 246 12.92 -22.59 5.97
C MET A 246 14.00 -22.55 7.04
N ASP A 247 15.09 -21.81 6.80
CA ASP A 247 16.17 -21.66 7.78
C ASP A 247 15.72 -20.91 9.03
N GLN A 248 14.86 -19.89 8.88
CA GLN A 248 14.25 -19.17 9.99
C GLN A 248 13.24 -20.03 10.77
N GLN A 249 12.49 -20.90 10.08
CA GLN A 249 11.44 -21.72 10.68
C GLN A 249 11.90 -23.14 11.04
N ARG A 250 13.22 -23.39 11.12
CA ARG A 250 13.81 -24.71 11.31
C ARG A 250 13.24 -25.51 12.48
N ALA A 251 12.83 -24.83 13.57
CA ALA A 251 12.20 -25.43 14.74
C ALA A 251 10.74 -25.88 14.54
N PHE A 252 10.09 -25.43 13.46
CA PHE A 252 8.67 -25.68 13.16
C PHE A 252 8.46 -26.48 11.87
N LEU A 253 9.54 -26.89 11.20
CA LEU A 253 9.49 -27.64 9.94
C LEU A 253 8.85 -29.03 10.09
N ASP A 254 8.70 -29.57 11.30
CA ASP A 254 8.02 -30.84 11.54
C ASP A 254 6.49 -30.75 11.48
N LYS A 255 5.91 -29.54 11.48
CA LYS A 255 4.45 -29.35 11.37
C LYS A 255 3.98 -29.51 9.93
N SER A 256 2.93 -30.32 9.73
CA SER A 256 2.33 -30.59 8.42
C SER A 256 1.94 -29.32 7.66
N ASP A 257 1.39 -28.35 8.38
CA ASP A 257 0.80 -27.16 7.78
C ASP A 257 1.89 -26.21 7.23
N THR A 258 3.03 -26.14 7.92
CA THR A 258 4.21 -25.38 7.46
C THR A 258 4.79 -26.00 6.20
N LYS A 259 4.85 -27.35 6.12
CA LYS A 259 5.31 -28.06 4.92
C LYS A 259 4.38 -27.84 3.72
N GLN A 260 3.06 -27.92 3.94
CA GLN A 260 2.06 -27.68 2.90
C GLN A 260 2.08 -26.23 2.40
N TYR A 261 2.24 -25.26 3.31
CA TYR A 261 2.39 -23.86 2.94
C TYR A 261 3.62 -23.64 2.06
N LEU A 262 4.78 -24.17 2.45
CA LEU A 262 6.02 -24.02 1.70
C LEU A 262 5.96 -24.69 0.33
N ASP A 263 5.35 -25.87 0.24
CA ASP A 263 5.12 -26.54 -1.05
C ASP A 263 4.19 -25.73 -1.97
N GLY A 264 3.15 -25.12 -1.41
CA GLY A 264 2.26 -24.21 -2.14
C GLY A 264 2.99 -22.98 -2.69
N GLN A 265 3.97 -22.44 -1.96
CA GLN A 265 4.79 -21.32 -2.47
C GLN A 265 5.74 -21.77 -3.58
N LEU A 266 6.42 -22.91 -3.42
CA LEU A 266 7.27 -23.49 -4.47
C LEU A 266 6.47 -23.80 -5.74
N GLN A 267 5.23 -24.28 -5.60
CA GLN A 267 4.34 -24.55 -6.73
C GLN A 267 3.93 -23.26 -7.46
N LYS A 268 3.69 -22.16 -6.73
CA LYS A 268 3.44 -20.85 -7.36
C LYS A 268 4.63 -20.35 -8.17
N VAL A 269 5.87 -20.59 -7.73
CA VAL A 269 7.07 -20.22 -8.52
C VAL A 269 7.10 -20.98 -9.85
N ILE A 270 6.72 -22.26 -9.85
CA ILE A 270 6.61 -23.07 -11.07
C ILE A 270 5.50 -22.52 -11.97
N ASP A 271 4.29 -22.37 -11.42
CA ASP A 271 3.08 -22.08 -12.18
C ASP A 271 2.99 -20.64 -12.67
N GLN A 272 3.55 -19.67 -11.93
CA GLN A 272 3.43 -18.24 -12.22
C GLN A 272 4.74 -17.62 -12.73
N GLY A 273 5.89 -18.16 -12.32
CA GLY A 273 7.21 -17.68 -12.75
C GLY A 273 7.71 -18.44 -13.97
N LEU A 274 7.97 -19.74 -13.82
CA LEU A 274 8.64 -20.54 -14.86
C LEU A 274 7.75 -20.86 -16.08
N SER A 275 6.43 -20.87 -15.93
CA SER A 275 5.48 -21.09 -17.02
C SER A 275 5.46 -19.97 -18.07
N LYS A 276 5.86 -18.75 -17.69
CA LYS A 276 5.82 -17.55 -18.56
C LYS A 276 6.97 -17.49 -19.58
N ILE A 277 8.01 -18.32 -19.41
CA ILE A 277 9.14 -18.40 -20.35
C ILE A 277 8.69 -19.21 -21.57
N GLN A 278 8.38 -18.51 -22.67
CA GLN A 278 7.78 -19.09 -23.88
C GLN A 278 8.81 -19.65 -24.88
N ASN A 279 10.09 -19.31 -24.75
CA ASN A 279 11.12 -19.74 -25.71
C ASN A 279 11.53 -21.21 -25.47
N PRO A 280 11.24 -22.15 -26.38
CA PRO A 280 11.41 -23.59 -26.13
C PRO A 280 12.88 -24.04 -26.09
N ARG A 281 13.82 -23.35 -26.74
CA ARG A 281 15.25 -23.75 -26.74
C ARG A 281 16.03 -23.16 -25.56
N LYS A 282 15.72 -21.93 -25.16
CA LYS A 282 16.35 -21.28 -24.00
C LYS A 282 15.66 -21.62 -22.68
N GLY A 283 14.34 -21.85 -22.72
CA GLY A 283 13.54 -22.16 -21.54
C GLY A 283 14.00 -23.41 -20.82
N ASP A 284 14.31 -24.50 -21.52
CA ASP A 284 14.73 -25.74 -20.87
C ASP A 284 16.10 -25.61 -20.19
N GLN A 285 17.05 -24.93 -20.83
CA GLN A 285 18.37 -24.68 -20.23
C GLN A 285 18.31 -23.78 -19.00
N LEU A 286 17.38 -22.82 -19.00
CA LEU A 286 17.26 -21.82 -17.94
C LEU A 286 16.34 -22.25 -16.79
N LYS A 287 15.33 -23.09 -17.05
CA LYS A 287 14.44 -23.66 -16.01
C LYS A 287 15.11 -24.78 -15.21
N ALA A 288 16.01 -25.55 -15.83
CA ALA A 288 16.59 -26.75 -15.24
C ALA A 288 17.29 -26.53 -13.87
N PRO A 289 18.11 -25.47 -13.67
CA PRO A 289 18.74 -25.23 -12.37
C PRO A 289 17.74 -24.92 -11.26
N ILE A 290 16.72 -24.12 -11.56
CA ILE A 290 15.68 -23.70 -10.59
C ILE A 290 14.80 -24.89 -10.22
N LEU A 291 14.40 -25.71 -11.20
CA LEU A 291 13.63 -26.93 -10.95
C LEU A 291 14.42 -27.97 -10.13
N ALA A 292 15.73 -28.08 -10.36
CA ALA A 292 16.61 -28.92 -9.56
C ALA A 292 16.69 -28.42 -8.10
N GLU A 293 16.76 -27.11 -7.89
CA GLU A 293 16.78 -26.51 -6.56
C GLU A 293 15.45 -26.67 -5.82
N ILE A 294 14.31 -26.47 -6.50
CA ILE A 294 12.97 -26.75 -5.94
C ILE A 294 12.84 -28.23 -5.54
N ALA A 295 13.33 -29.15 -6.37
CA ALA A 295 13.33 -30.58 -6.06
C ALA A 295 14.19 -30.90 -4.83
N GLN A 296 15.35 -30.25 -4.68
CA GLN A 296 16.20 -30.38 -3.50
C GLN A 296 15.49 -29.86 -2.24
N ILE A 297 14.81 -28.72 -2.31
CA ILE A 297 14.05 -28.15 -1.20
C ILE A 297 12.88 -29.06 -0.81
N ARG A 298 12.10 -29.57 -1.77
CA ARG A 298 11.01 -30.54 -1.53
C ARG A 298 11.49 -31.82 -0.86
N SER A 299 12.66 -32.31 -1.26
CA SER A 299 13.33 -33.45 -0.64
C SER A 299 13.72 -33.17 0.82
N GLN A 300 14.26 -31.98 1.12
CA GLN A 300 14.61 -31.57 2.49
C GLN A 300 13.38 -31.46 3.41
N LEU A 301 12.22 -31.08 2.87
CA LEU A 301 10.95 -31.04 3.61
C LEU A 301 10.33 -32.44 3.84
N ASN A 302 10.92 -33.48 3.26
CA ASN A 302 10.42 -34.86 3.25
C ASN A 302 9.00 -34.96 2.64
N ILE A 303 8.75 -34.16 1.60
CA ILE A 303 7.50 -34.16 0.85
C ILE A 303 7.66 -35.21 -0.26
N ILE A 304 7.03 -36.37 -0.09
CA ILE A 304 7.05 -37.42 -1.10
C ILE A 304 6.27 -36.91 -2.32
N THR A 305 6.97 -36.61 -3.41
CA THR A 305 6.36 -36.28 -4.69
C THR A 305 5.47 -37.45 -5.14
N GLN A 306 4.15 -37.31 -5.02
CA GLN A 306 3.23 -38.22 -5.70
C GLN A 306 3.41 -37.98 -7.21
N THR A 307 3.97 -38.97 -7.92
CA THR A 307 4.03 -38.95 -9.38
C THR A 307 2.59 -39.00 -9.91
N TYR A 308 2.06 -37.87 -10.36
CA TYR A 308 0.79 -37.84 -11.08
C TYR A 308 0.97 -38.59 -12.42
N PRO A 309 0.07 -39.53 -12.78
CA PRO A 309 0.08 -40.12 -14.11
C PRO A 309 -0.23 -39.02 -15.15
N PRO A 310 0.41 -39.04 -16.33
CA PRO A 310 0.18 -38.03 -17.35
C PRO A 310 -1.28 -38.08 -17.84
N PRO A 311 -1.89 -36.93 -18.14
CA PRO A 311 -3.24 -36.88 -18.68
C PRO A 311 -3.30 -37.58 -20.04
N PRO A 312 -4.44 -38.24 -20.37
CA PRO A 312 -4.59 -38.93 -21.64
C PRO A 312 -4.50 -37.93 -22.81
N PRO A 313 -3.90 -38.33 -23.95
CA PRO A 313 -3.78 -37.46 -25.11
C PRO A 313 -5.18 -37.12 -25.67
N PRO A 314 -5.38 -35.89 -26.17
CA PRO A 314 -6.65 -35.48 -26.74
C PRO A 314 -6.97 -36.29 -28.01
N PRO A 315 -8.26 -36.53 -28.31
CA PRO A 315 -8.67 -37.31 -29.46
C PRO A 315 -8.27 -36.61 -30.77
N ALA A 316 -7.72 -37.39 -31.69
CA ALA A 316 -7.33 -36.95 -33.03
C ALA A 316 -8.55 -36.42 -33.80
N GLN A 317 -8.53 -35.12 -34.15
CA GLN A 317 -9.42 -34.56 -35.15
C GLN A 317 -8.72 -34.57 -36.52
N ASN A 318 -9.22 -35.43 -37.40
CA ASN A 318 -8.86 -35.46 -38.81
C ASN A 318 -9.44 -34.23 -39.55
N GLN A 319 -8.53 -33.54 -40.24
CA GLN A 319 -8.64 -32.87 -41.54
C GLN A 319 -10.03 -32.60 -42.14
N ALA A 320 -10.27 -31.34 -42.53
CA ALA A 320 -10.33 -30.92 -43.95
C ALA A 320 -10.71 -29.43 -44.07
N TRP A 321 -10.44 -28.86 -45.25
CA TRP A 321 -10.91 -27.60 -45.87
C TRP A 321 -9.78 -26.63 -46.20
N GLY A 322 -9.51 -26.56 -47.51
CA GLY A 322 -8.44 -25.79 -48.16
C GLY A 322 -8.74 -24.29 -48.31
N PRO A 323 -7.85 -23.56 -49.01
CA PRO A 323 -7.88 -22.09 -49.04
C PRO A 323 -8.71 -21.55 -50.22
N PRO A 324 -9.48 -20.45 -50.05
CA PRO A 324 -9.86 -19.57 -51.15
C PRO A 324 -8.95 -18.33 -51.13
N GLN A 325 -8.10 -18.16 -52.14
CA GLN A 325 -8.32 -17.34 -53.33
C GLN A 325 -8.54 -15.84 -53.05
N GLN A 326 -7.52 -15.06 -53.44
CA GLN A 326 -7.54 -13.63 -53.65
C GLN A 326 -8.51 -13.26 -54.79
N GLN A 327 -9.39 -12.28 -54.57
CA GLN A 327 -9.92 -11.40 -55.61
C GLN A 327 -10.12 -9.99 -55.04
N GLY A 328 -9.75 -8.99 -55.84
CA GLY A 328 -9.82 -7.56 -55.51
C GLY A 328 -11.21 -6.95 -55.71
N TRP A 329 -11.23 -5.68 -56.13
CA TRP A 329 -12.35 -4.71 -56.16
C TRP A 329 -12.57 -4.08 -54.77
N GLY A 330 -12.61 -2.76 -54.55
CA GLY A 330 -12.80 -1.59 -55.40
C GLY A 330 -13.63 -0.60 -54.57
N ALA A 331 -13.17 0.63 -54.39
CA ALA A 331 -13.83 1.67 -53.59
C ALA A 331 -15.23 2.04 -54.15
N PRO A 332 -16.11 2.68 -53.36
CA PRO A 332 -16.07 4.16 -53.35
C PRO A 332 -16.41 4.85 -52.00
N GLN A 333 -15.95 6.10 -51.91
CA GLN A 333 -16.28 7.09 -50.86
C GLN A 333 -17.77 7.45 -50.80
N PRO A 334 -18.26 7.97 -49.65
CA PRO A 334 -19.38 8.88 -49.63
C PRO A 334 -18.93 10.33 -49.36
N GLN A 335 -19.34 11.22 -50.27
CA GLN A 335 -19.38 12.67 -50.11
C GLN A 335 -20.35 13.05 -48.98
N TRP A 336 -19.93 13.93 -48.07
CA TRP A 336 -20.84 14.63 -47.15
C TRP A 336 -20.95 16.10 -47.53
N ASN A 337 -22.20 16.52 -47.61
CA ASN A 337 -22.69 17.75 -48.21
C ASN A 337 -22.83 18.84 -47.14
N ASN A 338 -22.46 20.06 -47.48
CA ASN A 338 -22.63 21.27 -46.66
C ASN A 338 -24.11 21.57 -46.40
N GLN A 339 -24.52 21.66 -45.14
CA GLN A 339 -25.70 22.41 -44.72
C GLN A 339 -25.40 23.22 -43.45
N GLN A 340 -25.70 24.51 -43.55
CA GLN A 340 -25.60 25.52 -42.48
C GLN A 340 -26.59 25.22 -41.33
N PRO A 341 -26.25 25.57 -40.07
CA PRO A 341 -27.23 25.56 -38.98
C PRO A 341 -28.04 26.87 -38.93
N PRO A 342 -29.31 26.83 -38.48
CA PRO A 342 -30.11 28.04 -38.26
C PRO A 342 -29.74 28.72 -36.93
N ALA A 343 -29.78 30.06 -36.96
CA ALA A 343 -29.60 30.94 -35.81
C ALA A 343 -30.59 30.62 -34.69
N TRP A 344 -30.08 30.43 -33.47
CA TRP A 344 -30.89 30.38 -32.25
C TRP A 344 -30.72 31.67 -31.44
N ASN A 345 -31.87 32.18 -31.04
CA ASN A 345 -32.12 33.50 -30.48
C ASN A 345 -31.77 33.52 -28.99
N ASN A 346 -31.03 34.54 -28.55
CA ASN A 346 -30.70 34.80 -27.15
C ASN A 346 -31.94 35.29 -26.39
N GLN A 347 -32.46 34.47 -25.46
CA GLN A 347 -33.27 34.96 -24.36
C GLN A 347 -32.80 34.31 -23.05
N GLN A 348 -32.10 35.10 -22.23
CA GLN A 348 -31.80 34.80 -20.84
C GLN A 348 -33.09 34.80 -20.00
N PRO A 349 -33.32 33.83 -19.10
CA PRO A 349 -34.25 34.02 -18.00
C PRO A 349 -33.52 34.63 -16.79
N GLN A 350 -34.07 35.74 -16.30
CA GLN A 350 -33.71 36.32 -15.01
C GLN A 350 -34.07 35.34 -13.87
N TRP A 351 -33.08 35.00 -13.04
CA TRP A 351 -33.30 34.25 -11.82
C TRP A 351 -33.85 35.16 -10.73
N ASN A 352 -35.09 34.90 -10.31
CA ASN A 352 -35.78 35.61 -9.25
C ASN A 352 -35.49 34.92 -7.91
N ASN A 353 -34.90 35.68 -6.98
CA ASN A 353 -34.63 35.27 -5.60
C ASN A 353 -35.94 35.18 -4.81
N GLN A 354 -36.39 33.98 -4.45
CA GLN A 354 -37.37 33.78 -3.37
C GLN A 354 -36.97 32.61 -2.47
N GLN A 355 -36.49 32.95 -1.27
CA GLN A 355 -36.43 32.06 -0.12
C GLN A 355 -37.86 31.80 0.39
N PRO A 356 -38.20 30.57 0.83
CA PRO A 356 -39.30 30.38 1.75
C PRO A 356 -38.79 30.44 3.18
N GLN A 357 -39.24 31.47 3.92
CA GLN A 357 -39.27 31.43 5.38
C GLN A 357 -40.25 30.34 5.82
N TRP A 358 -39.78 29.38 6.61
CA TRP A 358 -40.64 28.47 7.35
C TRP A 358 -40.72 28.91 8.80
N ASN A 359 -41.90 29.39 9.19
CA ASN A 359 -42.28 29.70 10.57
C ASN A 359 -43.53 28.88 10.87
N GLY A 360 -43.50 28.07 11.93
CA GLY A 360 -44.59 27.14 12.25
C GLY A 360 -44.43 26.41 13.57
N GLN A 361 -44.45 27.17 14.68
CA GLN A 361 -44.88 26.67 15.99
C GLN A 361 -46.37 26.30 15.95
N GLN A 362 -46.73 25.06 16.29
CA GLN A 362 -47.86 24.60 17.16
C GLN A 362 -47.57 23.10 17.42
N GLY A 363 -47.53 22.50 18.62
CA GLY A 363 -48.25 22.79 19.85
C GLY A 363 -49.37 21.77 20.05
N TYR A 364 -49.08 20.51 20.39
CA TYR A 364 -50.08 19.61 20.98
C TYR A 364 -49.47 18.68 22.03
N ASN A 365 -49.86 18.97 23.26
CA ASN A 365 -49.68 18.22 24.49
C ASN A 365 -51.05 17.62 24.79
N GLN A 366 -51.25 16.29 24.75
CA GLN A 366 -52.39 15.62 25.37
C GLN A 366 -52.02 14.20 25.82
N GLN A 367 -52.13 14.00 27.14
CA GLN A 367 -52.36 12.72 27.79
C GLN A 367 -53.66 12.07 27.28
N PRO A 368 -53.87 10.78 27.57
CA PRO A 368 -54.96 10.53 28.51
C PRO A 368 -54.62 9.51 29.61
N GLN A 369 -55.08 9.85 30.82
CA GLN A 369 -55.39 8.89 31.86
C GLN A 369 -56.67 8.12 31.53
N GLY A 370 -56.63 6.79 31.71
CA GLY A 370 -57.54 6.13 32.64
C GLY A 370 -58.72 5.31 32.08
N TRP A 371 -58.96 4.19 32.81
CA TRP A 371 -60.16 3.35 32.91
C TRP A 371 -60.41 2.38 31.73
N ASN A 372 -60.78 1.10 31.87
CA ASN A 372 -61.28 0.33 33.01
C ASN A 372 -61.13 -1.19 32.77
N ASN A 373 -61.10 -1.93 33.88
CA ASN A 373 -61.32 -3.37 34.05
C ASN A 373 -61.90 -4.18 32.87
N GLN A 374 -61.17 -5.21 32.44
CA GLN A 374 -61.77 -6.46 31.97
C GLN A 374 -61.07 -7.67 32.60
N GLN A 375 -61.90 -8.65 32.93
CA GLN A 375 -61.72 -9.72 33.89
C GLN A 375 -60.67 -10.77 33.46
N PRO A 376 -60.05 -11.47 34.42
CA PRO A 376 -59.31 -12.68 34.10
C PRO A 376 -60.28 -13.80 33.71
N PRO A 377 -59.99 -14.63 32.69
CA PRO A 377 -60.76 -15.84 32.46
C PRO A 377 -60.56 -16.78 33.65
N ALA A 378 -61.69 -17.36 34.05
CA ALA A 378 -61.88 -18.14 35.26
C ALA A 378 -60.87 -19.27 35.42
N TRP A 379 -60.40 -19.42 36.65
CA TRP A 379 -59.85 -20.66 37.18
C TRP A 379 -60.87 -21.78 36.98
N GLY A 380 -60.66 -22.60 35.96
CA GLY A 380 -61.35 -23.87 35.79
C GLY A 380 -60.94 -24.80 36.94
N ALA A 381 -61.94 -25.20 37.71
CA ALA A 381 -61.83 -26.03 38.88
C ALA A 381 -60.96 -27.29 38.65
N PRO A 382 -60.20 -27.73 39.68
CA PRO A 382 -59.52 -29.02 39.62
C PRO A 382 -60.57 -30.12 39.42
N PRO A 383 -60.33 -31.12 38.54
CA PRO A 383 -61.16 -32.32 38.56
C PRO A 383 -61.03 -32.96 39.95
N GLN A 384 -62.17 -33.21 40.56
CA GLN A 384 -62.29 -33.87 41.84
C GLN A 384 -61.49 -35.19 41.84
N PRO A 385 -60.81 -35.54 42.94
CA PRO A 385 -60.25 -36.89 43.08
C PRO A 385 -61.40 -37.88 43.09
N GLN A 386 -61.55 -38.66 42.01
CA GLN A 386 -62.33 -39.88 42.07
C GLN A 386 -61.68 -40.78 43.11
N ALA A 387 -62.40 -40.95 44.22
CA ALA A 387 -62.11 -41.92 45.25
C ALA A 387 -62.05 -43.32 44.64
N TRP A 388 -60.84 -43.85 44.49
CA TRP A 388 -60.61 -45.29 44.43
C TRP A 388 -60.24 -45.73 45.84
N GLY A 389 -61.21 -46.32 46.53
CA GLY A 389 -61.03 -46.92 47.84
C GLY A 389 -60.00 -48.06 47.81
N PRO A 390 -59.46 -48.44 48.98
CA PRO A 390 -58.52 -49.54 49.08
C PRO A 390 -59.19 -50.84 48.65
N PRO A 391 -58.55 -51.72 47.84
CA PRO A 391 -58.99 -53.09 47.75
C PRO A 391 -58.68 -53.77 49.09
N GLN A 392 -59.76 -54.06 49.84
CA GLN A 392 -59.73 -55.04 50.93
C GLN A 392 -59.29 -56.42 50.40
N PRO A 393 -58.65 -57.23 51.24
CA PRO A 393 -58.21 -58.58 50.86
C PRO A 393 -59.43 -59.47 50.59
N GLN A 394 -59.52 -60.02 49.37
CA GLN A 394 -60.46 -61.11 49.10
C GLN A 394 -59.99 -62.35 49.84
N GLN A 395 -60.76 -62.71 50.87
CA GLN A 395 -60.80 -64.04 51.44
C GLN A 395 -61.21 -65.03 50.34
N GLN A 396 -60.27 -65.86 49.89
CA GLN A 396 -60.62 -67.06 49.13
C GLN A 396 -61.10 -68.15 50.09
N GLN A 397 -62.43 -68.18 50.17
CA GLN A 397 -63.32 -69.32 50.32
C GLN A 397 -62.69 -70.72 50.37
N TRP A 398 -63.02 -71.42 51.45
CA TRP A 398 -62.89 -72.86 51.63
C TRP A 398 -63.95 -73.64 50.83
N GLY A 399 -63.53 -74.76 50.23
CA GLY A 399 -64.37 -75.93 49.86
C GLY A 399 -63.86 -76.70 48.63
N PRO A 400 -64.23 -77.97 48.38
CA PRO A 400 -64.76 -79.04 49.25
C PRO A 400 -63.82 -80.31 49.23
N PRO A 401 -64.17 -81.46 49.86
CA PRO A 401 -63.22 -82.47 50.31
C PRO A 401 -62.99 -83.64 49.33
N GLN A 402 -61.86 -84.32 49.54
CA GLN A 402 -61.62 -85.75 49.30
C GLN A 402 -61.89 -86.33 47.89
N THR A 403 -60.79 -86.64 47.19
CA THR A 403 -60.68 -87.89 46.43
C THR A 403 -59.59 -88.75 47.04
N SER A 404 -60.00 -89.96 47.39
CA SER A 404 -59.27 -91.07 48.01
C SER A 404 -57.87 -91.29 47.45
N ARG A 405 -56.84 -91.08 48.30
CA ARG A 405 -55.51 -91.68 48.11
C ARG A 405 -55.63 -93.18 48.27
N GLN A 406 -55.36 -93.92 47.19
CA GLN A 406 -54.95 -95.32 47.27
C GLN A 406 -53.72 -95.41 48.17
N ALA A 407 -53.74 -96.39 49.08
CA ALA A 407 -52.64 -96.72 49.96
C ALA A 407 -51.50 -97.32 49.13
N ASP A 408 -50.57 -96.46 48.71
CA ASP A 408 -49.24 -96.87 48.27
C ASP A 408 -48.41 -97.31 49.50
N PRO A 409 -47.49 -98.27 49.30
CA PRO A 409 -46.82 -98.99 50.38
C PRO A 409 -46.10 -98.01 51.31
N THR A 410 -46.25 -98.23 52.61
CA THR A 410 -45.56 -97.52 53.69
C THR A 410 -44.12 -97.23 53.26
N PRO A 411 -43.75 -95.96 52.95
CA PRO A 411 -42.39 -95.64 52.60
C PRO A 411 -41.52 -96.05 53.79
N ALA A 412 -40.43 -96.77 53.50
CA ALA A 412 -39.43 -97.08 54.49
C ALA A 412 -39.15 -95.79 55.27
N ALA A 413 -39.23 -95.85 56.60
CA ALA A 413 -39.03 -94.68 57.44
C ALA A 413 -37.73 -93.99 57.00
N LEU A 414 -37.88 -92.74 56.52
CA LEU A 414 -36.76 -91.89 56.11
C LEU A 414 -35.69 -91.98 57.20
N SER A 415 -34.44 -92.20 56.79
CA SER A 415 -33.33 -92.10 57.72
C SER A 415 -33.38 -90.72 58.38
N TYR A 416 -33.09 -90.67 59.68
CA TYR A 416 -33.01 -89.39 60.41
C TYR A 416 -32.13 -88.37 59.69
N ASP A 417 -31.04 -88.83 59.07
CA ASP A 417 -30.12 -87.99 58.29
C ASP A 417 -30.76 -87.40 57.03
N ASP A 418 -31.60 -88.17 56.32
CA ASP A 418 -32.32 -87.69 55.14
C ASP A 418 -33.41 -86.69 55.52
N GLN A 419 -34.08 -86.92 56.64
CA GLN A 419 -35.09 -85.99 57.15
C GLN A 419 -34.46 -84.67 57.61
N ASP A 420 -33.30 -84.71 58.27
CA ASP A 420 -32.55 -83.50 58.63
C ASP A 420 -32.02 -82.74 57.39
N ARG A 421 -31.50 -83.45 56.39
CA ARG A 421 -31.09 -82.87 55.10
C ARG A 421 -32.26 -82.18 54.39
N LEU A 422 -33.42 -82.84 54.31
CA LEU A 422 -34.62 -82.25 53.70
C LEU A 422 -35.10 -81.01 54.47
N ASN A 423 -35.05 -81.01 55.80
CA ASN A 423 -35.41 -79.84 56.61
C ASN A 423 -34.42 -78.67 56.43
N ARG A 424 -33.12 -78.95 56.26
CA ARG A 424 -32.12 -77.92 55.93
C ARG A 424 -32.33 -77.36 54.53
N ALA A 425 -32.54 -78.21 53.52
CA ALA A 425 -32.83 -77.77 52.17
C ALA A 425 -34.11 -76.93 52.08
N LYS A 426 -35.20 -77.34 52.77
CA LYS A 426 -36.44 -76.55 52.87
C LYS A 426 -36.22 -75.17 53.50
N ARG A 427 -35.34 -75.04 54.50
CA ARG A 427 -34.98 -73.75 55.07
C ARG A 427 -34.27 -72.86 54.06
N SER A 428 -33.30 -73.39 53.31
CA SER A 428 -32.60 -72.65 52.25
C SER A 428 -33.56 -72.24 51.12
N ILE A 429 -34.47 -73.13 50.69
CA ILE A 429 -35.51 -72.86 49.68
C ILE A 429 -36.48 -71.78 50.18
N GLY A 430 -36.94 -71.87 51.43
CA GLY A 430 -37.81 -70.86 52.05
C GLY A 430 -37.13 -69.49 52.18
N GLN A 431 -35.83 -69.47 52.51
CA GLN A 431 -35.05 -68.23 52.53
C GLN A 431 -34.86 -67.65 51.12
N ALA A 432 -34.59 -68.50 50.12
CA ALA A 432 -34.49 -68.09 48.72
C ALA A 432 -35.81 -67.47 48.21
N ARG A 433 -36.96 -68.10 48.53
CA ARG A 433 -38.29 -67.55 48.24
C ARG A 433 -38.48 -66.18 48.89
N ASN A 434 -38.24 -66.05 50.20
CA ASN A 434 -38.37 -64.78 50.90
C ASN A 434 -37.47 -63.68 50.30
N ASN A 435 -36.28 -64.05 49.86
CA ASN A 435 -35.35 -63.14 49.19
C ASN A 435 -35.88 -62.70 47.82
N ILE A 436 -36.44 -63.61 47.02
CA ILE A 436 -37.09 -63.28 45.73
C ILE A 436 -38.29 -62.35 45.97
N GLU A 437 -39.18 -62.71 46.90
CA GLU A 437 -40.38 -61.93 47.23
C GLU A 437 -40.04 -60.53 47.76
N SER A 438 -38.98 -60.42 48.57
CA SER A 438 -38.47 -59.13 49.08
C SER A 438 -37.52 -58.41 48.12
N ARG A 439 -37.31 -58.95 46.90
CA ARG A 439 -36.40 -58.44 45.86
C ARG A 439 -34.93 -58.33 46.28
N ARG A 440 -34.51 -59.09 47.29
CA ARG A 440 -33.11 -59.24 47.73
C ARG A 440 -32.46 -60.38 46.97
N MET A 441 -32.09 -60.13 45.72
CA MET A 441 -31.65 -61.16 44.78
C MET A 441 -30.22 -61.68 45.02
N GLU A 442 -29.47 -61.00 45.88
CA GLU A 442 -28.09 -61.34 46.24
C GLU A 442 -28.04 -62.67 47.02
N GLY A 443 -27.24 -63.62 46.53
CA GLY A 443 -27.04 -64.91 47.18
C GLY A 443 -28.17 -65.94 47.01
N VAL A 444 -29.24 -65.64 46.26
CA VAL A 444 -30.35 -66.59 46.04
C VAL A 444 -29.90 -67.85 45.29
N GLU A 445 -29.04 -67.71 44.27
CA GLU A 445 -28.47 -68.88 43.58
C GLU A 445 -27.58 -69.73 44.48
N ASN A 446 -26.88 -69.11 45.44
CA ASN A 446 -26.09 -69.85 46.42
C ASN A 446 -27.01 -70.68 47.33
N LEU A 447 -28.16 -70.13 47.72
CA LEU A 447 -29.17 -70.87 48.49
C LEU A 447 -29.76 -72.04 47.70
N PHE A 448 -29.97 -71.89 46.38
CA PHE A 448 -30.39 -72.99 45.50
C PHE A 448 -29.30 -74.05 45.35
N PHE A 449 -28.05 -73.63 45.16
CA PHE A 449 -26.89 -74.52 45.07
C PHE A 449 -26.71 -75.33 46.36
N ASP A 450 -26.76 -74.67 47.52
CA ASP A 450 -26.66 -75.30 48.84
C ASP A 450 -27.80 -76.29 49.06
N ALA A 451 -29.04 -75.90 48.75
CA ALA A 451 -30.19 -76.80 48.85
C ALA A 451 -30.02 -78.05 47.97
N THR A 452 -29.56 -77.87 46.73
CA THR A 452 -29.30 -78.97 45.78
C THR A 452 -28.22 -79.92 46.31
N ASN A 453 -27.12 -79.40 46.85
CA ASN A 453 -26.02 -80.20 47.40
C ASN A 453 -26.44 -80.96 48.67
N ILE A 454 -27.21 -80.32 49.56
CA ILE A 454 -27.71 -80.96 50.79
C ILE A 454 -28.61 -82.16 50.45
N MET A 455 -29.44 -82.03 49.41
CA MET A 455 -30.37 -83.06 48.94
C MET A 455 -29.76 -84.13 48.04
N ALA A 456 -28.51 -83.97 47.59
CA ALA A 456 -27.88 -84.90 46.65
C ALA A 456 -27.99 -86.40 47.03
N PRO A 457 -27.74 -86.81 48.30
CA PRO A 457 -27.82 -88.22 48.69
C PRO A 457 -29.23 -88.71 49.04
N VAL A 458 -30.24 -87.83 49.04
CA VAL A 458 -31.63 -88.19 49.40
C VAL A 458 -32.29 -88.94 48.24
N ASP A 459 -33.18 -89.89 48.57
CA ASP A 459 -33.96 -90.64 47.60
C ASP A 459 -34.78 -89.71 46.66
N PRO A 460 -34.80 -89.97 45.33
CA PRO A 460 -35.55 -89.18 44.35
C PRO A 460 -37.01 -88.89 44.74
N SER A 461 -37.71 -89.88 45.30
CA SER A 461 -39.12 -89.75 45.67
C SER A 461 -39.39 -88.65 46.70
N HIS A 462 -38.36 -88.26 47.48
CA HIS A 462 -38.44 -87.22 48.48
C HIS A 462 -37.80 -85.89 48.06
N LYS A 463 -36.80 -85.89 47.16
CA LYS A 463 -36.13 -84.65 46.71
C LYS A 463 -36.72 -84.03 45.45
N ASP A 464 -37.32 -84.81 44.55
CA ASP A 464 -37.82 -84.30 43.27
C ASP A 464 -38.86 -83.15 43.41
N PRO A 465 -39.80 -83.18 44.38
CA PRO A 465 -40.71 -82.06 44.59
C PRO A 465 -39.99 -80.75 44.97
N LEU A 466 -38.90 -80.83 45.76
CA LEU A 466 -38.11 -79.67 46.17
C LEU A 466 -37.22 -79.18 45.02
N MET A 467 -36.74 -80.07 44.14
CA MET A 467 -36.03 -79.68 42.92
C MET A 467 -36.94 -78.95 41.93
N ALA A 468 -38.20 -79.40 41.79
CA ALA A 468 -39.20 -78.69 41.00
C ALA A 468 -39.54 -77.31 41.59
N GLU A 469 -39.59 -77.20 42.92
CA GLU A 469 -39.75 -75.92 43.62
C GLU A 469 -38.56 -74.98 43.39
N ILE A 470 -37.31 -75.47 43.43
CA ILE A 470 -36.11 -74.69 43.09
C ILE A 470 -36.18 -74.20 41.64
N GLU A 471 -36.56 -75.05 40.69
CA GLU A 471 -36.66 -74.66 39.28
C GLU A 471 -37.75 -73.61 39.03
N GLN A 472 -38.89 -73.73 39.72
CA GLN A 472 -39.91 -72.67 39.68
C GLN A 472 -39.39 -71.37 40.29
N LEU A 473 -38.72 -71.45 41.44
CA LEU A 473 -38.13 -70.26 42.08
C LEU A 473 -37.01 -69.64 41.26
N ARG A 474 -36.28 -70.40 40.43
CA ARG A 474 -35.33 -69.84 39.44
C ARG A 474 -36.05 -69.05 38.36
N LYS A 475 -37.19 -69.53 37.86
CA LYS A 475 -38.02 -68.76 36.92
C LYS A 475 -38.57 -67.50 37.58
N ASP A 476 -39.01 -67.60 38.83
CA ASP A 476 -39.49 -66.45 39.60
C ASP A 476 -38.35 -65.45 39.89
N LEU A 477 -37.13 -65.95 40.13
CA LEU A 477 -35.92 -65.14 40.29
C LEU A 477 -35.60 -64.37 38.99
N GLU A 478 -35.58 -65.04 37.84
CA GLU A 478 -35.33 -64.40 36.54
C GLU A 478 -36.41 -63.38 36.18
N ASN A 479 -37.69 -63.71 36.41
CA ASN A 479 -38.79 -62.74 36.25
C ASN A 479 -38.61 -61.52 37.15
N THR A 480 -38.25 -61.73 38.43
CA THR A 480 -38.02 -60.64 39.39
C THR A 480 -36.78 -59.82 39.01
N ARG A 481 -35.72 -60.44 38.47
CA ARG A 481 -34.54 -59.73 37.93
C ARG A 481 -34.92 -58.85 36.75
N LEU A 482 -35.73 -59.39 35.82
CA LEU A 482 -36.21 -58.64 34.66
C LEU A 482 -37.10 -57.47 35.08
N GLU A 483 -38.03 -57.68 36.02
CA GLU A 483 -38.88 -56.62 36.57
C GLU A 483 -38.06 -55.51 37.25
N GLU A 484 -37.07 -55.89 38.05
CA GLU A 484 -36.24 -54.94 38.78
C GLU A 484 -35.28 -54.17 37.84
N SER A 485 -34.71 -54.84 36.84
CA SER A 485 -33.96 -54.20 35.76
C SER A 485 -34.85 -53.21 35.00
N THR A 486 -36.05 -53.63 34.59
CA THR A 486 -37.04 -52.77 33.93
C THR A 486 -37.37 -51.54 34.78
N ARG A 487 -37.61 -51.73 36.09
CA ARG A 487 -37.88 -50.64 37.04
C ARG A 487 -36.73 -49.64 37.13
N ARG A 488 -35.49 -50.12 37.24
CA ARG A 488 -34.29 -49.29 37.33
C ARG A 488 -34.07 -48.50 36.03
N LEU A 489 -34.10 -49.18 34.88
CA LEU A 489 -33.91 -48.56 33.57
C LEU A 489 -34.97 -47.49 33.30
N ARG A 490 -36.24 -47.78 33.64
CA ARG A 490 -37.33 -46.81 33.56
C ARG A 490 -37.04 -45.56 34.40
N GLY A 491 -36.62 -45.71 35.65
CA GLY A 491 -36.28 -44.58 36.51
C GLY A 491 -35.08 -43.76 36.02
N GLU A 492 -34.10 -44.40 35.37
CA GLU A 492 -32.98 -43.70 34.72
C GLU A 492 -33.42 -42.93 33.47
N LEU A 493 -34.21 -43.54 32.59
CA LEU A 493 -34.74 -42.91 31.39
C LEU A 493 -35.70 -41.76 31.73
N ASP A 494 -36.58 -41.93 32.72
CA ASP A 494 -37.48 -40.86 33.19
C ASP A 494 -36.69 -39.65 33.72
N ARG A 495 -35.62 -39.87 34.48
CA ARG A 495 -34.74 -38.78 34.96
C ARG A 495 -34.02 -38.07 33.81
N LYS A 496 -33.50 -38.82 32.84
CA LYS A 496 -32.84 -38.22 31.66
C LYS A 496 -33.85 -37.47 30.79
N LEU A 497 -35.03 -38.02 30.55
CA LEU A 497 -36.10 -37.35 29.79
C LEU A 497 -36.58 -36.08 30.50
N SER A 498 -36.77 -36.13 31.82
CA SER A 498 -37.13 -34.95 32.61
C SER A 498 -36.06 -33.85 32.50
N ARG A 499 -34.78 -34.21 32.39
CA ARG A 499 -33.72 -33.25 32.11
C ARG A 499 -33.83 -32.64 30.71
N VAL A 500 -34.16 -33.44 29.69
CA VAL A 500 -34.45 -32.93 28.34
C VAL A 500 -35.64 -31.96 28.37
N GLU A 501 -36.70 -32.28 29.12
CA GLU A 501 -37.87 -31.42 29.30
C GLU A 501 -37.53 -30.10 30.01
N MET A 502 -36.68 -30.13 31.04
CA MET A 502 -36.20 -28.94 31.74
C MET A 502 -35.32 -28.05 30.84
N ASP A 503 -34.48 -28.68 30.02
CA ASP A 503 -33.56 -27.97 29.13
C ASP A 503 -34.25 -27.48 27.84
N ARG A 504 -35.56 -27.74 27.64
CA ARG A 504 -36.26 -27.41 26.40
C ARG A 504 -36.25 -25.92 26.03
N ASP A 505 -36.19 -25.05 27.04
CA ASP A 505 -36.15 -23.60 26.88
C ASP A 505 -34.71 -23.08 26.75
N TYR A 506 -33.71 -23.97 26.71
CA TYR A 506 -32.28 -23.67 26.65
C TYR A 506 -31.61 -24.41 25.48
N PRO A 507 -31.58 -23.81 24.27
CA PRO A 507 -31.18 -24.50 23.04
C PRO A 507 -29.76 -25.08 23.07
N ASP A 508 -28.83 -24.40 23.75
CA ASP A 508 -27.45 -24.87 23.88
C ASP A 508 -27.34 -26.10 24.80
N ARG A 509 -28.25 -26.25 25.76
CA ARG A 509 -28.24 -27.36 26.74
C ARG A 509 -29.07 -28.54 26.29
N ILE A 510 -30.18 -28.29 25.58
CA ILE A 510 -31.10 -29.35 25.15
C ILE A 510 -30.40 -30.38 24.27
N GLN A 511 -29.46 -29.98 23.42
CA GLN A 511 -28.73 -30.89 22.52
C GLN A 511 -27.88 -31.91 23.30
N TYR A 512 -27.22 -31.47 24.37
CA TYR A 512 -26.47 -32.36 25.26
C TYR A 512 -27.41 -33.34 25.96
N SER A 513 -28.52 -32.84 26.50
CA SER A 513 -29.51 -33.68 27.20
C SER A 513 -30.19 -34.68 26.26
N ILE A 514 -30.53 -34.28 25.03
CA ILE A 514 -31.06 -35.16 23.97
C ILE A 514 -30.05 -36.26 23.64
N SER A 515 -28.79 -35.89 23.42
CA SER A 515 -27.74 -36.85 23.08
C SER A 515 -27.54 -37.86 24.22
N SER A 516 -27.48 -37.38 25.46
CA SER A 516 -27.34 -38.24 26.64
C SER A 516 -28.54 -39.16 26.88
N PHE A 517 -29.75 -38.72 26.52
CA PHE A 517 -30.95 -39.55 26.55
C PHE A 517 -30.95 -40.59 25.43
N LYS A 518 -30.64 -40.19 24.19
CA LYS A 518 -30.54 -41.09 23.02
C LYS A 518 -29.50 -42.17 23.24
N GLU A 519 -28.31 -41.80 23.69
CA GLU A 519 -27.23 -42.74 24.01
C GLU A 519 -27.73 -43.83 24.95
N ARG A 520 -28.33 -43.46 26.09
CA ARG A 520 -28.86 -44.44 27.04
C ARG A 520 -30.02 -45.24 26.49
N LEU A 521 -30.94 -44.62 25.74
CA LEU A 521 -32.09 -45.31 25.15
C LEU A 521 -31.64 -46.37 24.13
N GLU A 522 -30.53 -46.15 23.43
CA GLU A 522 -30.03 -47.04 22.39
C GLU A 522 -29.05 -48.12 22.88
N GLU A 523 -28.71 -48.14 24.17
CA GLU A 523 -27.91 -49.21 24.78
C GLU A 523 -28.64 -50.57 24.71
N ASP A 524 -27.87 -51.65 24.46
CA ASP A 524 -28.41 -53.00 24.27
C ASP A 524 -29.18 -53.50 25.50
N GLU A 525 -28.73 -53.15 26.71
CA GLU A 525 -29.42 -53.45 27.96
C GLU A 525 -30.88 -52.92 27.94
N VAL A 526 -31.07 -51.69 27.47
CA VAL A 526 -32.39 -51.05 27.39
C VAL A 526 -33.26 -51.68 26.31
N ARG A 527 -32.68 -51.94 25.13
CA ARG A 527 -33.40 -52.58 24.01
C ARG A 527 -33.86 -54.00 24.34
N ASN A 528 -33.06 -54.77 25.09
CA ASN A 528 -33.37 -56.15 25.46
C ASN A 528 -34.27 -56.28 26.69
N THR A 529 -34.27 -55.29 27.58
CA THR A 529 -35.03 -55.34 28.84
C THR A 529 -36.42 -54.70 28.70
N LEU A 530 -36.55 -53.59 27.96
CA LEU A 530 -37.83 -52.91 27.83
C LEU A 530 -38.73 -53.58 26.78
N SER A 531 -40.03 -53.65 27.07
CA SER A 531 -41.02 -54.01 26.04
C SER A 531 -41.02 -53.01 24.89
N ALA A 532 -41.38 -53.46 23.68
CA ALA A 532 -41.46 -52.62 22.48
C ALA A 532 -42.35 -51.39 22.67
N ASP A 533 -43.49 -51.54 23.37
CA ASP A 533 -44.42 -50.44 23.65
C ASP A 533 -43.79 -49.36 24.54
N MET A 534 -43.04 -49.76 25.59
CA MET A 534 -42.35 -48.80 26.46
C MET A 534 -41.24 -48.06 25.71
N TYR A 535 -40.44 -48.78 24.94
CA TYR A 535 -39.36 -48.22 24.14
C TYR A 535 -39.90 -47.21 23.11
N ASN A 536 -40.96 -47.57 22.37
CA ASN A 536 -41.63 -46.68 21.43
C ASN A 536 -42.29 -45.48 22.14
N GLY A 537 -42.83 -45.68 23.35
CA GLY A 537 -43.34 -44.60 24.19
C GLY A 537 -42.27 -43.56 24.54
N TYR A 538 -41.06 -43.99 24.90
CA TYR A 538 -39.93 -43.08 25.14
C TYR A 538 -39.46 -42.37 23.86
N LYS A 539 -39.39 -43.08 22.72
CA LYS A 539 -39.07 -42.45 21.43
C LYS A 539 -40.06 -41.36 21.05
N LYS A 540 -41.37 -41.63 21.24
CA LYS A 540 -42.43 -40.65 20.99
C LYS A 540 -42.29 -39.44 21.90
N LYS A 541 -42.14 -39.65 23.22
CA LYS A 541 -41.98 -38.53 24.17
C LYS A 541 -40.75 -37.68 23.84
N LEU A 542 -39.62 -38.29 23.49
CA LEU A 542 -38.44 -37.55 23.06
C LEU A 542 -38.74 -36.70 21.82
N ALA A 543 -39.42 -37.26 20.82
CA ALA A 543 -39.83 -36.52 19.63
C ALA A 543 -40.77 -35.35 19.96
N ASP A 544 -41.74 -35.55 20.86
CA ASP A 544 -42.66 -34.50 21.32
C ASP A 544 -41.89 -33.35 22.03
N VAL A 545 -40.90 -33.69 22.87
CA VAL A 545 -40.07 -32.68 23.57
C VAL A 545 -39.14 -31.94 22.60
N ILE A 546 -38.56 -32.63 21.62
CA ILE A 546 -37.77 -32.00 20.55
C ILE A 546 -38.65 -31.02 19.77
N ALA A 547 -39.83 -31.44 19.31
CA ALA A 547 -40.75 -30.56 18.59
C ALA A 547 -41.18 -29.34 19.42
N ALA A 548 -41.39 -29.51 20.73
CA ALA A 548 -41.69 -28.40 21.63
C ALA A 548 -40.49 -27.44 21.81
N GLY A 549 -39.27 -27.97 21.91
CA GLY A 549 -38.04 -27.18 21.96
C GLY A 549 -37.82 -26.39 20.67
N ASP A 550 -37.99 -27.02 19.51
CA ASP A 550 -37.87 -26.36 18.20
C ASP A 550 -38.92 -25.24 18.05
N ALA A 551 -40.15 -25.47 18.50
CA ALA A 551 -41.19 -24.44 18.52
C ALA A 551 -40.84 -23.27 19.46
N HIS A 552 -40.22 -23.53 20.60
CA HIS A 552 -39.74 -22.49 21.51
C HIS A 552 -38.62 -21.66 20.88
N VAL A 553 -37.59 -22.31 20.33
CA VAL A 553 -36.49 -21.67 19.58
C VAL A 553 -37.04 -20.79 18.47
N LYS A 554 -38.01 -21.32 17.71
CA LYS A 554 -38.67 -20.58 16.64
C LYS A 554 -39.36 -19.32 17.13
N ASN A 555 -40.19 -19.44 18.15
CA ASN A 555 -40.89 -18.29 18.73
C ASN A 555 -39.93 -17.24 19.28
N GLU A 556 -38.87 -17.66 19.99
CA GLU A 556 -37.88 -16.75 20.54
C GLU A 556 -37.09 -16.04 19.43
N ALA A 557 -36.56 -16.79 18.46
CA ALA A 557 -35.83 -16.26 17.31
C ALA A 557 -36.69 -15.23 16.55
N MET A 558 -37.95 -15.56 16.26
CA MET A 558 -38.86 -14.65 15.56
C MET A 558 -39.21 -13.41 16.39
N SER A 559 -39.38 -13.55 17.71
CA SER A 559 -39.66 -12.41 18.60
C SER A 559 -38.50 -11.41 18.68
N ARG A 560 -37.26 -11.87 18.46
CA ARG A 560 -36.05 -11.05 18.45
C ARG A 560 -35.72 -10.51 17.05
N ALA A 561 -35.93 -11.32 16.00
CA ALA A 561 -35.67 -10.94 14.62
C ALA A 561 -36.66 -9.87 14.12
N THR A 562 -37.96 -10.02 14.41
CA THR A 562 -39.02 -9.17 13.84
C THR A 562 -38.84 -7.69 14.17
N PRO A 563 -38.59 -7.27 15.44
CA PRO A 563 -38.40 -5.85 15.75
C PRO A 563 -37.14 -5.25 15.10
N ALA A 564 -36.07 -6.03 14.93
CA ALA A 564 -34.86 -5.57 14.25
C ALA A 564 -35.10 -5.39 12.74
N LEU A 565 -35.84 -6.31 12.12
CA LEU A 565 -36.25 -6.23 10.72
C LEU A 565 -37.19 -5.04 10.47
N GLU A 566 -38.13 -4.76 11.38
CA GLU A 566 -39.00 -3.58 11.28
C GLU A 566 -38.21 -2.28 11.35
N LYS A 567 -37.27 -2.15 12.28
CA LYS A 567 -36.36 -0.99 12.35
C LYS A 567 -35.51 -0.83 11.10
N LEU A 568 -35.01 -1.95 10.56
CA LEU A 568 -34.26 -1.96 9.31
C LEU A 568 -35.13 -1.45 8.15
N ARG A 569 -36.37 -1.94 8.02
CA ARG A 569 -37.35 -1.49 7.02
C ARG A 569 -37.67 0.01 7.15
N GLU A 570 -37.87 0.49 8.37
CA GLU A 570 -38.12 1.92 8.64
C GLU A 570 -36.91 2.77 8.22
N LYS A 571 -35.69 2.34 8.60
CA LYS A 571 -34.45 3.07 8.31
C LYS A 571 -34.20 3.22 6.80
N ILE A 572 -34.52 2.19 6.02
CA ILE A 572 -34.33 2.18 4.56
C ILE A 572 -35.59 2.60 3.79
N ALA A 573 -36.66 3.03 4.47
CA ALA A 573 -37.91 3.42 3.82
C ALA A 573 -37.64 4.54 2.79
N THR A 574 -36.85 5.54 3.19
CA THR A 574 -36.25 6.58 2.35
C THR A 574 -34.76 6.33 2.12
N ASN A 575 -34.13 7.02 1.16
CA ASN A 575 -32.67 6.96 0.99
C ASN A 575 -31.99 7.57 2.23
N PRO A 576 -31.31 6.76 3.07
CA PRO A 576 -30.75 7.24 4.33
C PRO A 576 -29.39 7.93 4.14
N PHE A 577 -28.84 7.90 2.93
CA PHE A 577 -27.57 8.53 2.56
C PHE A 577 -27.77 9.92 1.93
N LEU A 578 -29.00 10.32 1.63
CA LEU A 578 -29.26 11.59 0.97
C LEU A 578 -28.87 12.78 1.86
N GLY A 579 -27.99 13.66 1.35
CA GLY A 579 -27.62 14.93 1.98
C GLY A 579 -26.68 14.83 3.18
N ILE A 580 -26.13 13.65 3.47
CA ILE A 580 -25.16 13.46 4.55
C ILE A 580 -23.74 13.29 4.02
N GLN A 581 -22.75 13.68 4.83
CA GLN A 581 -21.34 13.64 4.46
C GLN A 581 -20.75 12.23 4.62
N GLY A 582 -19.61 11.95 3.96
CA GLY A 582 -19.04 10.59 3.89
C GLY A 582 -18.79 9.90 5.24
N TYR A 583 -18.40 10.63 6.28
CA TYR A 583 -18.27 10.05 7.62
C TYR A 583 -19.61 9.56 8.18
N GLU A 584 -20.68 10.34 7.97
CA GLU A 584 -22.02 9.98 8.43
C GLU A 584 -22.62 8.85 7.60
N VAL A 585 -22.30 8.75 6.30
CA VAL A 585 -22.69 7.61 5.46
C VAL A 585 -22.14 6.31 6.01
N ASN A 586 -20.85 6.26 6.33
CA ASN A 586 -20.24 5.07 6.91
C ASN A 586 -20.88 4.67 8.24
N ARG A 587 -21.27 5.64 9.07
CA ARG A 587 -22.01 5.39 10.31
C ARG A 587 -23.40 4.80 10.02
N VAL A 588 -24.15 5.40 9.10
CA VAL A 588 -25.49 4.94 8.72
C VAL A 588 -25.46 3.55 8.09
N ASP A 589 -24.50 3.28 7.20
CA ASP A 589 -24.28 1.96 6.61
C ASP A 589 -23.91 0.91 7.68
N SER A 590 -23.05 1.27 8.63
CA SER A 590 -22.71 0.39 9.76
C SER A 590 -23.91 0.06 10.65
N ASP A 591 -24.79 1.05 10.90
CA ASP A 591 -26.02 0.84 11.66
C ASP A 591 -26.97 -0.12 10.92
N ILE A 592 -27.13 0.06 9.60
CA ILE A 592 -27.94 -0.81 8.73
C ILE A 592 -27.39 -2.25 8.76
N LYS A 593 -26.06 -2.42 8.57
CA LYS A 593 -25.38 -3.72 8.65
C LYS A 593 -25.52 -4.37 10.02
N SER A 594 -25.45 -3.59 11.10
CA SER A 594 -25.66 -4.09 12.46
C SER A 594 -27.08 -4.62 12.67
N MET A 595 -28.10 -3.89 12.23
CA MET A 595 -29.49 -4.33 12.31
C MET A 595 -29.73 -5.58 11.48
N ARG A 596 -29.19 -5.64 10.25
CA ARG A 596 -29.23 -6.84 9.40
C ARG A 596 -28.58 -8.04 10.10
N TRP A 597 -27.37 -7.88 10.62
CA TRP A 597 -26.66 -8.96 11.32
C TRP A 597 -27.45 -9.48 12.51
N GLN A 598 -28.13 -8.60 13.26
CA GLN A 598 -29.02 -9.03 14.35
C GLN A 598 -30.16 -9.91 13.82
N VAL A 599 -30.81 -9.55 12.71
CA VAL A 599 -31.85 -10.38 12.09
C VAL A 599 -31.28 -11.73 11.64
N GLU A 600 -30.16 -11.73 10.90
CA GLU A 600 -29.50 -12.94 10.41
C GLU A 600 -29.09 -13.89 11.54
N ARG A 601 -28.50 -13.35 12.61
CA ARG A 601 -28.08 -14.12 13.78
C ARG A 601 -29.25 -14.85 14.43
N GLU A 602 -30.40 -14.21 14.55
CA GLU A 602 -31.58 -14.82 15.19
C GLU A 602 -32.24 -15.85 14.26
N ILE A 603 -32.42 -15.57 12.96
CA ILE A 603 -33.04 -16.53 12.03
C ILE A 603 -32.14 -17.74 11.71
N ASN A 604 -30.82 -17.61 11.81
CA ASN A 604 -29.89 -18.73 11.60
C ASN A 604 -29.95 -19.78 12.72
N LYS A 605 -30.69 -19.51 13.81
CA LYS A 605 -31.04 -20.53 14.81
C LYS A 605 -32.13 -21.48 14.33
N LEU A 606 -32.83 -21.15 13.24
CA LEU A 606 -33.86 -21.99 12.63
C LEU A 606 -33.25 -22.95 11.59
N PRO A 607 -33.86 -24.11 11.36
CA PRO A 607 -33.49 -25.00 10.26
C PRO A 607 -33.45 -24.27 8.90
N GLU A 608 -32.54 -24.66 8.01
CA GLU A 608 -32.37 -24.04 6.69
C GLU A 608 -33.63 -24.14 5.81
N ASP A 609 -34.42 -25.19 6.02
CA ASP A 609 -35.67 -25.44 5.31
C ASP A 609 -36.89 -24.76 5.93
N ASP A 610 -36.77 -24.09 7.09
CA ASP A 610 -37.88 -23.37 7.72
C ASP A 610 -38.38 -22.23 6.83
N GLU A 611 -39.70 -22.20 6.61
CA GLU A 611 -40.34 -21.23 5.70
C GLU A 611 -40.22 -19.78 6.17
N ASP A 612 -40.16 -19.52 7.49
CA ASP A 612 -40.02 -18.15 8.00
C ASP A 612 -38.58 -17.66 7.88
N ARG A 613 -37.60 -18.55 8.06
CA ARG A 613 -36.18 -18.25 7.75
C ARG A 613 -36.01 -17.85 6.29
N LYS A 614 -36.56 -18.64 5.35
CA LYS A 614 -36.49 -18.34 3.91
C LYS A 614 -37.14 -17.01 3.56
N LYS A 615 -38.32 -16.72 4.12
CA LYS A 615 -39.01 -15.43 3.90
C LYS A 615 -38.17 -14.24 4.38
N ILE A 616 -37.66 -14.29 5.62
CA ILE A 616 -36.84 -13.21 6.15
C ILE A 616 -35.53 -13.07 5.37
N ALA A 617 -34.89 -14.18 4.98
CA ALA A 617 -33.67 -14.13 4.16
C ALA A 617 -33.91 -13.44 2.81
N ALA A 618 -34.99 -13.77 2.11
CA ALA A 618 -35.36 -13.11 0.85
C ALA A 618 -35.64 -11.61 1.04
N GLU A 619 -36.23 -11.23 2.18
CA GLU A 619 -36.43 -9.82 2.49
C GLU A 619 -35.11 -9.09 2.78
N LEU A 620 -34.17 -9.70 3.52
CA LEU A 620 -32.85 -9.12 3.76
C LEU A 620 -32.07 -8.93 2.45
N GLU A 621 -32.21 -9.84 1.49
CA GLU A 621 -31.65 -9.68 0.14
C GLU A 621 -32.26 -8.47 -0.60
N ALA A 622 -33.58 -8.27 -0.49
CA ALA A 622 -34.23 -7.09 -1.03
C ALA A 622 -33.79 -5.79 -0.33
N VAL A 623 -33.53 -5.83 0.98
CA VAL A 623 -32.93 -4.72 1.73
C VAL A 623 -31.54 -4.41 1.19
N ASP A 624 -30.68 -5.40 1.01
CA ASP A 624 -29.33 -5.23 0.49
C ASP A 624 -29.35 -4.56 -0.89
N ALA A 625 -30.17 -5.08 -1.81
CA ALA A 625 -30.33 -4.50 -3.14
C ALA A 625 -30.73 -3.02 -3.07
N LYS A 626 -31.63 -2.66 -2.13
CA LYS A 626 -32.07 -1.27 -1.92
C LYS A 626 -30.97 -0.39 -1.34
N VAL A 627 -30.23 -0.88 -0.35
CA VAL A 627 -29.10 -0.16 0.28
C VAL A 627 -27.98 0.06 -0.73
N THR A 628 -27.65 -0.94 -1.55
CA THR A 628 -26.69 -0.81 -2.64
C THR A 628 -27.13 0.24 -3.65
N ALA A 629 -28.40 0.23 -4.07
CA ALA A 629 -28.91 1.26 -4.97
C ALA A 629 -28.77 2.67 -4.38
N TYR A 630 -29.13 2.86 -3.11
CA TYR A 630 -28.95 4.14 -2.41
C TYR A 630 -27.49 4.55 -2.24
N SER A 631 -26.58 3.61 -1.97
CA SER A 631 -25.14 3.88 -1.86
C SER A 631 -24.60 4.36 -3.21
N ASN A 632 -24.96 3.69 -4.30
CA ASN A 632 -24.56 4.07 -5.65
C ASN A 632 -25.10 5.46 -6.03
N GLU A 633 -26.35 5.78 -5.67
CA GLU A 633 -26.91 7.13 -5.87
C GLU A 633 -26.12 8.20 -5.10
N TRP A 634 -25.74 7.92 -3.85
CA TRP A 634 -24.95 8.84 -3.03
C TRP A 634 -23.52 9.03 -3.56
N GLU A 635 -22.83 7.95 -3.91
CA GLU A 635 -21.50 8.00 -4.51
C GLU A 635 -21.52 8.82 -5.80
N LYS A 636 -22.52 8.59 -6.65
CA LYS A 636 -22.73 9.35 -7.89
C LYS A 636 -23.00 10.84 -7.63
N ALA A 637 -23.80 11.18 -6.62
CA ALA A 637 -24.00 12.58 -6.22
C ALA A 637 -22.72 13.22 -5.69
N GLY A 638 -21.90 12.49 -4.91
CA GLY A 638 -20.60 12.95 -4.44
C GLY A 638 -19.62 13.22 -5.58
N ILE A 639 -19.56 12.32 -6.57
CA ILE A 639 -18.78 12.51 -7.80
C ILE A 639 -19.22 13.79 -8.52
N TYR A 640 -20.53 14.01 -8.67
CA TYR A 640 -21.05 15.21 -9.33
C TYR A 640 -20.69 16.51 -8.60
N GLU A 641 -20.81 16.51 -7.28
CA GLU A 641 -20.41 17.66 -6.47
C GLU A 641 -18.92 17.92 -6.57
N GLU A 642 -18.08 16.89 -6.56
CA GLU A 642 -16.63 17.01 -6.70
C GLU A 642 -16.25 17.57 -8.06
N VAL A 643 -16.77 17.00 -9.16
CA VAL A 643 -16.54 17.49 -10.53
C VAL A 643 -16.94 18.96 -10.67
N ARG A 644 -18.14 19.32 -10.20
CA ARG A 644 -18.62 20.72 -10.24
C ARG A 644 -17.79 21.64 -9.36
N ARG A 645 -17.37 21.20 -8.17
CA ARG A 645 -16.56 22.00 -7.24
C ARG A 645 -15.18 22.25 -7.83
N THR A 646 -14.52 21.22 -8.36
CA THR A 646 -13.21 21.34 -9.00
C THR A 646 -13.29 22.27 -10.20
N TRP A 647 -14.29 22.08 -11.07
CA TRP A 647 -14.50 22.98 -12.21
C TRP A 647 -14.78 24.43 -11.79
N LYS A 648 -15.67 24.64 -10.82
CA LYS A 648 -15.98 25.97 -10.29
C LYS A 648 -14.74 26.67 -9.73
N TRP A 649 -13.86 25.94 -9.03
CA TRP A 649 -12.62 26.51 -8.51
C TRP A 649 -11.69 26.96 -9.64
N ILE A 650 -11.52 26.13 -10.68
CA ILE A 650 -10.75 26.48 -11.88
C ILE A 650 -11.36 27.69 -12.58
N TYR A 651 -12.68 27.68 -12.81
CA TYR A 651 -13.39 28.77 -13.45
C TYR A 651 -13.21 30.10 -12.69
N GLU A 652 -13.32 30.10 -11.36
CA GLU A 652 -13.10 31.28 -10.54
C GLU A 652 -11.63 31.76 -10.54
N GLU A 653 -10.66 30.84 -10.60
CA GLU A 653 -9.24 31.18 -10.69
C GLU A 653 -8.91 31.91 -12.00
N VAL A 654 -9.57 31.51 -13.10
CA VAL A 654 -9.27 32.02 -14.44
C VAL A 654 -10.26 33.08 -14.93
N LYS A 655 -11.32 33.41 -14.19
CA LYS A 655 -12.45 34.26 -14.63
C LYS A 655 -12.07 35.62 -15.23
N GLU A 656 -10.86 36.10 -14.96
CA GLU A 656 -10.33 37.36 -15.47
C GLU A 656 -9.74 37.25 -16.91
N TRP A 657 -9.70 36.05 -17.49
CA TRP A 657 -9.14 35.81 -18.82
C TRP A 657 -9.94 36.48 -19.94
N GLU A 658 -11.25 36.65 -19.77
CA GLU A 658 -12.12 37.26 -20.78
C GLU A 658 -11.86 38.77 -20.94
N GLN A 659 -11.45 39.45 -19.87
CA GLN A 659 -11.21 40.90 -19.83
C GLN A 659 -9.81 41.28 -20.33
N GLU A 660 -8.88 40.33 -20.41
CA GLU A 660 -7.59 40.57 -21.04
C GLU A 660 -7.74 40.78 -22.54
N GLU A 661 -7.13 41.84 -23.06
CA GLU A 661 -7.12 42.16 -24.49
C GLU A 661 -5.67 42.14 -25.01
N PRO A 662 -5.42 41.56 -26.19
CA PRO A 662 -4.09 41.65 -26.81
C PRO A 662 -3.68 43.11 -26.98
N SER A 663 -2.42 43.44 -26.62
CA SER A 663 -1.89 44.80 -26.79
C SER A 663 -2.17 45.34 -28.20
N PRO A 664 -2.69 46.58 -28.34
CA PRO A 664 -2.87 47.20 -29.65
C PRO A 664 -1.52 47.44 -30.35
N ASP A 665 -0.47 47.68 -29.56
CA ASP A 665 0.91 47.85 -30.02
C ASP A 665 1.79 46.73 -29.44
N PRO A 666 1.79 45.53 -30.03
CA PRO A 666 2.64 44.44 -29.58
C PRO A 666 4.12 44.79 -29.81
N GLN A 667 4.96 44.58 -28.80
CA GLN A 667 6.40 44.63 -29.02
C GLN A 667 6.79 43.42 -29.88
N PRO A 668 7.47 43.64 -31.01
CA PRO A 668 7.80 42.53 -31.90
C PRO A 668 8.77 41.57 -31.19
N LEU A 669 8.58 40.27 -31.43
CA LEU A 669 9.34 39.19 -30.80
C LEU A 669 9.21 39.08 -29.27
N GLU A 670 8.36 39.88 -28.63
CA GLU A 670 8.04 39.72 -27.22
C GLU A 670 6.83 38.80 -27.07
N GLU A 671 6.87 37.92 -26.08
CA GLU A 671 5.73 37.05 -25.80
C GLU A 671 4.47 37.87 -25.45
N PRO A 672 3.28 37.50 -25.95
CA PRO A 672 2.05 38.17 -25.56
C PRO A 672 1.81 38.17 -24.04
N ARG A 673 1.58 39.35 -23.48
CA ARG A 673 1.31 39.56 -22.06
C ARG A 673 -0.17 39.38 -21.73
N LEU A 674 -0.64 38.13 -21.78
CA LEU A 674 -2.00 37.70 -21.41
C LEU A 674 -1.94 36.61 -20.32
N PRO A 675 -1.49 36.94 -19.09
CA PRO A 675 -1.22 35.95 -18.06
C PRO A 675 -2.45 35.14 -17.64
N GLN A 676 -3.64 35.74 -17.51
CA GLN A 676 -4.86 35.01 -17.16
C GLN A 676 -5.34 34.13 -18.31
N THR A 677 -5.21 34.57 -19.56
CA THR A 677 -5.51 33.75 -20.74
C THR A 677 -4.58 32.54 -20.82
N ARG A 678 -3.29 32.71 -20.51
CA ARG A 678 -2.33 31.60 -20.43
C ARG A 678 -2.67 30.64 -19.29
N LEU A 679 -3.00 31.18 -18.12
CA LEU A 679 -3.42 30.40 -16.96
C LEU A 679 -4.69 29.60 -17.26
N ALA A 680 -5.65 30.20 -17.96
CA ALA A 680 -6.87 29.55 -18.44
C ALA A 680 -6.57 28.33 -19.32
N ILE A 681 -5.71 28.49 -20.33
CA ILE A 681 -5.28 27.36 -21.18
C ILE A 681 -4.67 26.25 -20.32
N HIS A 682 -3.68 26.59 -19.48
CA HIS A 682 -2.96 25.60 -18.69
C HIS A 682 -3.85 24.88 -17.66
N ARG A 683 -4.68 25.61 -16.90
CA ARG A 683 -5.56 25.02 -15.88
C ARG A 683 -6.63 24.13 -16.48
N VAL A 684 -7.23 24.55 -17.61
CA VAL A 684 -8.29 23.78 -18.25
C VAL A 684 -7.74 22.59 -19.01
N GLU A 685 -6.58 22.72 -19.67
CA GLU A 685 -5.85 21.58 -20.25
C GLU A 685 -5.49 20.56 -19.15
N TYR A 686 -5.01 21.03 -18.00
CA TYR A 686 -4.71 20.15 -16.87
C TYR A 686 -5.95 19.38 -16.40
N TYR A 687 -7.08 20.07 -16.21
CA TYR A 687 -8.35 19.44 -15.83
C TYR A 687 -8.86 18.43 -16.87
N LEU A 688 -8.73 18.74 -18.16
CA LEU A 688 -9.22 17.89 -19.25
C LEU A 688 -8.32 16.67 -19.49
N TYR A 689 -7.00 16.79 -19.32
CA TYR A 689 -6.07 15.79 -19.83
C TYR A 689 -5.02 15.28 -18.83
N LYS A 690 -4.77 15.99 -17.72
CA LYS A 690 -3.66 15.68 -16.80
C LYS A 690 -4.09 15.38 -15.35
N ASP A 691 -5.27 15.83 -14.92
CA ASP A 691 -5.83 15.50 -13.61
C ASP A 691 -6.32 14.05 -13.60
N THR A 692 -5.56 13.17 -12.96
CA THR A 692 -5.85 11.73 -12.92
C THR A 692 -7.13 11.40 -12.16
N SER A 693 -7.56 12.24 -11.21
CA SER A 693 -8.80 12.01 -10.48
C SER A 693 -10.00 12.30 -11.36
N VAL A 694 -9.97 13.41 -12.10
CA VAL A 694 -11.02 13.77 -13.06
C VAL A 694 -11.04 12.78 -14.22
N GLN A 695 -9.88 12.38 -14.74
CA GLN A 695 -9.80 11.40 -15.83
C GLN A 695 -10.40 10.05 -15.42
N ARG A 696 -10.00 9.51 -14.26
CA ARG A 696 -10.61 8.30 -13.71
C ARG A 696 -12.13 8.43 -13.56
N THR A 697 -12.60 9.58 -13.08
CA THR A 697 -14.02 9.86 -12.91
C THR A 697 -14.78 9.79 -14.25
N ARG A 698 -14.20 10.33 -15.34
CA ARG A 698 -14.75 10.22 -16.71
C ARG A 698 -14.76 8.77 -17.20
N ASP A 699 -13.65 8.05 -17.01
CA ASP A 699 -13.47 6.69 -17.48
C ASP A 699 -14.43 5.71 -16.78
N GLU A 700 -14.70 5.93 -15.48
CA GLU A 700 -15.65 5.14 -14.68
C GLU A 700 -17.12 5.51 -14.94
N ASN A 701 -17.39 6.69 -15.51
CA ASN A 701 -18.74 7.21 -15.77
C ASN A 701 -18.93 7.67 -17.24
N PRO A 702 -18.68 6.80 -18.23
CA PRO A 702 -18.76 7.20 -19.63
C PRO A 702 -20.19 7.58 -20.03
N GLY A 703 -20.34 8.74 -20.67
CA GLY A 703 -21.64 9.24 -21.15
C GLY A 703 -22.52 9.88 -20.08
N ASP A 704 -22.00 10.11 -18.87
CA ASP A 704 -22.74 10.80 -17.83
C ASP A 704 -22.99 12.28 -18.20
N SER A 705 -24.24 12.71 -18.13
CA SER A 705 -24.65 14.03 -18.61
C SER A 705 -24.08 15.19 -17.79
N VAL A 706 -23.86 15.02 -16.48
CA VAL A 706 -23.35 16.09 -15.62
C VAL A 706 -21.86 16.31 -15.89
N ILE A 707 -21.11 15.23 -16.01
CA ILE A 707 -19.68 15.28 -16.36
C ILE A 707 -19.51 15.85 -17.77
N ALA A 708 -20.31 15.37 -18.73
CA ALA A 708 -20.27 15.84 -20.11
C ALA A 708 -20.67 17.32 -20.28
N GLU A 709 -21.52 17.86 -19.40
CA GLU A 709 -21.86 19.28 -19.37
C GLU A 709 -20.66 20.12 -18.92
N VAL A 710 -20.03 19.75 -17.80
CA VAL A 710 -18.83 20.43 -17.29
C VAL A 710 -17.67 20.36 -18.27
N ASP A 711 -17.44 19.19 -18.89
CA ASP A 711 -16.40 19.02 -19.89
C ASP A 711 -16.64 19.89 -21.14
N ARG A 712 -17.90 20.08 -21.53
CA ARG A 712 -18.25 20.95 -22.66
C ARG A 712 -17.96 22.41 -22.33
N GLU A 713 -18.26 22.86 -21.12
CA GLU A 713 -17.91 24.21 -20.66
C GLU A 713 -16.38 24.40 -20.62
N ALA A 714 -15.66 23.41 -20.10
CA ALA A 714 -14.20 23.42 -20.08
C ALA A 714 -13.59 23.49 -21.48
N LEU A 715 -14.05 22.65 -22.41
CA LEU A 715 -13.61 22.70 -23.80
C LEU A 715 -13.93 24.03 -24.48
N ALA A 716 -15.09 24.63 -24.21
CA ALA A 716 -15.44 25.95 -24.76
C ALA A 716 -14.52 27.05 -24.23
N LEU A 717 -14.19 27.02 -22.93
CA LEU A 717 -13.25 27.97 -22.31
C LEU A 717 -11.83 27.80 -22.90
N LEU A 718 -11.34 26.56 -22.98
CA LEU A 718 -10.04 26.26 -23.58
C LEU A 718 -9.96 26.75 -25.04
N ASP A 719 -11.03 26.55 -25.81
CA ASP A 719 -11.08 26.99 -27.20
C ASP A 719 -11.05 28.52 -27.31
N GLY A 720 -11.83 29.22 -26.47
CA GLY A 720 -11.87 30.68 -26.43
C GLY A 720 -10.54 31.30 -26.00
N ALA A 721 -9.93 30.78 -24.94
CA ALA A 721 -8.63 31.24 -24.45
C ALA A 721 -7.51 30.94 -25.46
N GLY A 722 -7.53 29.75 -26.06
CA GLY A 722 -6.61 29.35 -27.12
C GLY A 722 -6.68 30.28 -28.33
N ASN A 723 -7.89 30.61 -28.81
CA ASN A 723 -8.07 31.55 -29.92
C ASN A 723 -7.52 32.95 -29.59
N LYS A 724 -7.88 33.50 -28.42
CA LYS A 724 -7.43 34.84 -27.98
C LYS A 724 -5.90 34.92 -27.87
N MET A 725 -5.27 33.90 -27.29
CA MET A 725 -3.81 33.84 -27.19
C MET A 725 -3.18 33.73 -28.58
N ALA A 726 -3.75 32.93 -29.50
CA ALA A 726 -3.25 32.78 -30.86
C ALA A 726 -3.35 34.09 -31.66
N GLU A 727 -4.44 34.85 -31.51
CA GLU A 727 -4.57 36.20 -32.06
C GLU A 727 -3.46 37.14 -31.54
N ALA A 728 -3.15 37.07 -30.24
CA ALA A 728 -2.10 37.88 -29.65
C ALA A 728 -0.70 37.53 -30.19
N TYR A 729 -0.38 36.24 -30.32
CA TYR A 729 0.84 35.80 -30.98
C TYR A 729 0.92 36.26 -32.44
N ASN A 730 -0.20 36.18 -33.17
CA ASN A 730 -0.26 36.63 -34.56
C ASN A 730 0.00 38.14 -34.71
N LYS A 731 -0.45 38.97 -33.77
CA LYS A 731 -0.11 40.41 -33.75
C LYS A 731 1.38 40.65 -33.49
N VAL A 732 2.00 39.92 -32.55
CA VAL A 732 3.46 39.97 -32.31
C VAL A 732 4.23 39.56 -33.57
N LEU A 733 3.78 38.50 -34.24
CA LEU A 733 4.40 37.99 -35.46
C LEU A 733 4.26 38.97 -36.62
N GLU A 734 3.11 39.61 -36.78
CA GLU A 734 2.92 40.65 -37.79
C GLU A 734 3.86 41.84 -37.57
N ALA A 735 4.04 42.28 -36.32
CA ALA A 735 5.01 43.32 -35.99
C ALA A 735 6.46 42.86 -36.28
N ALA A 736 6.80 41.61 -35.94
CA ALA A 736 8.13 41.05 -36.15
C ALA A 736 8.45 40.81 -37.64
N GLU A 737 7.46 40.41 -38.44
CA GLU A 737 7.58 40.25 -39.88
C GLU A 737 7.89 41.60 -40.57
N ASN A 738 7.43 42.72 -40.02
CA ASN A 738 7.73 44.05 -40.53
C ASN A 738 9.06 44.65 -40.03
N MET A 739 9.77 43.97 -39.11
CA MET A 739 11.09 44.42 -38.68
C MET A 739 12.14 44.21 -39.77
N GLU A 740 13.03 45.19 -39.92
CA GLU A 740 14.28 45.01 -40.64
C GLU A 740 15.16 43.98 -39.91
N PHE A 741 15.90 43.17 -40.67
CA PHE A 741 16.80 42.16 -40.11
C PHE A 741 17.83 42.79 -39.16
N PRO A 742 17.90 42.38 -37.89
CA PRO A 742 18.79 42.98 -36.90
C PRO A 742 20.23 42.46 -37.06
N VAL A 743 20.93 42.94 -38.09
CA VAL A 743 22.27 42.46 -38.50
C VAL A 743 23.29 42.42 -37.35
N SER A 744 23.27 43.43 -36.48
CA SER A 744 24.25 43.60 -35.40
C SER A 744 23.82 43.04 -34.06
N ASP A 745 22.52 42.76 -33.85
CA ASP A 745 22.00 42.32 -32.56
C ASP A 745 21.72 40.82 -32.57
N ARG A 746 22.68 40.06 -32.05
CA ARG A 746 22.55 38.61 -31.89
C ARG A 746 21.34 38.23 -31.03
N TYR A 747 21.06 38.97 -29.95
CA TYR A 747 19.99 38.60 -29.03
C TYR A 747 18.62 38.73 -29.71
N THR A 748 18.40 39.81 -30.46
CA THR A 748 17.15 39.98 -31.22
C THR A 748 16.99 38.91 -32.31
N ARG A 749 18.07 38.49 -32.97
CA ARG A 749 18.02 37.39 -33.97
C ARG A 749 17.62 36.04 -33.38
N GLU A 750 17.95 35.77 -32.12
CA GLU A 750 17.64 34.48 -31.45
C GLU A 750 16.22 34.45 -30.86
N LYS A 751 15.55 35.61 -30.72
CA LYS A 751 14.20 35.70 -30.13
C LYS A 751 13.10 34.89 -30.84
N PRO A 752 13.05 34.72 -32.18
CA PRO A 752 12.08 33.83 -32.81
C PRO A 752 12.13 32.40 -32.25
N SER A 753 13.33 31.90 -31.96
CA SER A 753 13.52 30.56 -31.38
C SER A 753 12.93 30.48 -29.95
N SER A 754 13.14 31.51 -29.13
CA SER A 754 12.49 31.60 -27.81
C SER A 754 10.97 31.72 -27.91
N LEU A 755 10.46 32.54 -28.83
CA LEU A 755 9.03 32.73 -29.07
C LEU A 755 8.36 31.41 -29.51
N LYS A 756 9.05 30.62 -30.34
CA LYS A 756 8.62 29.29 -30.77
C LYS A 756 8.46 28.35 -29.58
N THR A 757 9.49 28.21 -28.74
CA THR A 757 9.43 27.34 -27.54
C THR A 757 8.28 27.73 -26.61
N ASN A 758 8.09 29.04 -26.41
CA ASN A 758 6.99 29.54 -25.58
C ASN A 758 5.61 29.25 -26.21
N ALA A 759 5.48 29.35 -27.53
CA ALA A 759 4.25 29.00 -28.24
C ALA A 759 3.98 27.48 -28.17
N GLU A 760 5.00 26.64 -28.32
CA GLU A 760 4.89 25.17 -28.19
C GLU A 760 4.40 24.78 -26.79
N LEU A 761 4.92 25.42 -25.73
CA LEU A 761 4.48 25.20 -24.35
C LEU A 761 3.07 25.73 -24.11
N THR A 762 2.76 26.95 -24.56
CA THR A 762 1.46 27.61 -24.31
C THR A 762 0.31 26.89 -25.00
N PHE A 763 0.54 26.37 -26.20
CA PHE A 763 -0.50 25.76 -27.03
C PHE A 763 -0.41 24.23 -27.06
N GLN A 764 0.26 23.61 -26.09
CA GLN A 764 0.39 22.16 -25.99
C GLN A 764 -1.00 21.50 -26.11
N ASP A 765 -1.10 20.53 -27.02
CA ASP A 765 -2.33 19.76 -27.30
C ASP A 765 -3.56 20.60 -27.74
N THR A 766 -3.34 21.86 -28.15
CA THR A 766 -4.39 22.71 -28.74
C THR A 766 -4.30 22.73 -30.27
N LYS A 767 -5.43 23.01 -30.94
CA LYS A 767 -5.46 23.19 -32.41
C LYS A 767 -4.73 24.45 -32.90
N TYR A 768 -4.39 25.38 -32.00
CA TYR A 768 -3.78 26.67 -32.32
C TYR A 768 -2.25 26.65 -32.37
N GLY A 769 -1.62 25.68 -31.72
CA GLY A 769 -0.16 25.64 -31.58
C GLY A 769 0.57 25.50 -32.91
N LYS A 770 0.14 24.52 -33.73
CA LYS A 770 0.81 24.23 -35.01
C LYS A 770 0.83 25.45 -35.96
N PRO A 771 -0.28 26.12 -36.27
CA PRO A 771 -0.26 27.31 -37.12
C PRO A 771 0.67 28.44 -36.64
N VAL A 772 0.65 28.74 -35.33
CA VAL A 772 1.49 29.79 -34.75
C VAL A 772 2.97 29.42 -34.84
N VAL A 773 3.32 28.19 -34.47
CA VAL A 773 4.70 27.67 -34.52
C VAL A 773 5.24 27.63 -35.95
N GLU A 774 4.44 27.24 -36.93
CA GLU A 774 4.84 27.24 -38.35
C GLU A 774 5.13 28.65 -38.86
N ARG A 775 4.35 29.66 -38.45
CA ARG A 775 4.60 31.05 -38.79
C ARG A 775 5.89 31.60 -38.13
N ILE A 776 6.15 31.24 -36.87
CA ILE A 776 7.42 31.59 -36.18
C ILE A 776 8.62 30.97 -36.92
N LYS A 777 8.53 29.70 -37.33
CA LYS A 777 9.58 29.02 -38.11
C LYS A 777 9.82 29.69 -39.47
N ALA A 778 8.77 30.19 -40.12
CA ALA A 778 8.91 30.93 -41.38
C ALA A 778 9.67 32.26 -41.19
N LEU A 779 9.40 32.97 -40.09
CA LEU A 779 10.15 34.19 -39.72
C LEU A 779 11.62 33.88 -39.42
N GLU A 780 11.88 32.85 -38.60
CA GLU A 780 13.25 32.38 -38.28
C GLU A 780 14.01 32.04 -39.57
N LYS A 781 13.39 31.26 -40.47
CA LYS A 781 13.98 30.90 -41.75
C LYS A 781 14.28 32.11 -42.64
N ARG A 782 13.36 33.08 -42.76
CA ARG A 782 13.60 34.31 -43.53
C ARG A 782 14.86 35.02 -43.05
N TRP A 783 15.01 35.15 -41.73
CA TRP A 783 16.15 35.83 -41.11
C TRP A 783 17.47 35.05 -41.25
N GLU A 784 17.42 33.71 -41.22
CA GLU A 784 18.57 32.88 -41.57
C GLU A 784 19.00 33.12 -43.03
N ASP A 785 18.06 33.10 -43.97
CA ASP A 785 18.32 33.33 -45.40
C ASP A 785 18.90 34.76 -45.64
N GLU A 786 18.39 35.78 -44.94
CA GLU A 786 18.91 37.16 -44.98
C GLU A 786 20.33 37.27 -44.39
N MET A 787 20.62 36.56 -43.30
CA MET A 787 21.97 36.51 -42.72
C MET A 787 22.97 35.87 -43.68
N GLU A 788 22.59 34.75 -44.31
CA GLU A 788 23.41 34.06 -45.29
C GLU A 788 23.69 34.97 -46.51
N ALA A 789 22.68 35.71 -46.98
CA ALA A 789 22.84 36.69 -48.05
C ALA A 789 23.81 37.81 -47.67
N ILE A 790 23.73 38.35 -46.45
CA ILE A 790 24.66 39.38 -45.95
C ILE A 790 26.09 38.82 -45.83
N GLN A 791 26.25 37.61 -45.27
CA GLN A 791 27.56 36.97 -45.15
C GLN A 791 28.18 36.71 -46.51
N SER A 792 27.39 36.21 -47.46
CA SER A 792 27.82 35.99 -48.85
C SER A 792 28.18 37.31 -49.54
N GLY A 793 27.38 38.36 -49.36
CA GLY A 793 27.67 39.70 -49.88
C GLY A 793 28.98 40.27 -49.33
N ARG A 794 29.21 40.15 -48.01
CA ARG A 794 30.46 40.56 -47.36
C ARG A 794 31.65 39.76 -47.86
N LYS A 795 31.51 38.45 -48.00
CA LYS A 795 32.56 37.58 -48.55
C LYS A 795 32.94 38.00 -49.97
N ASN A 796 31.95 38.18 -50.85
CA ASN A 796 32.16 38.61 -52.24
C ASN A 796 32.80 40.01 -52.32
N LEU A 797 32.36 40.95 -51.49
CA LEU A 797 32.96 42.29 -51.39
C LEU A 797 34.43 42.19 -50.93
N GLY A 798 34.69 41.39 -49.89
CA GLY A 798 36.04 41.16 -49.38
C GLY A 798 36.97 40.51 -50.42
N GLU A 799 36.48 39.55 -51.19
CA GLU A 799 37.21 38.93 -52.31
C GLU A 799 37.49 39.95 -53.42
N THR A 800 36.51 40.77 -53.80
CA THR A 800 36.65 41.82 -54.82
C THR A 800 37.71 42.85 -54.40
N LEU A 801 37.59 43.40 -53.19
CA LEU A 801 38.56 44.36 -52.65
C LEU A 801 39.95 43.75 -52.49
N SER A 802 40.05 42.46 -52.13
CA SER A 802 41.34 41.77 -52.07
C SER A 802 42.00 41.66 -53.44
N GLN A 803 41.23 41.35 -54.49
CA GLN A 803 41.74 41.30 -55.86
C GLN A 803 42.20 42.68 -56.35
N GLU A 804 41.41 43.73 -56.09
CA GLU A 804 41.82 45.11 -56.38
C GLU A 804 43.10 45.50 -55.64
N ALA A 805 43.21 45.12 -54.37
CA ALA A 805 44.38 45.37 -53.55
C ALA A 805 45.62 44.70 -54.15
N VAL A 806 45.51 43.45 -54.61
CA VAL A 806 46.59 42.74 -55.32
C VAL A 806 47.02 43.49 -56.58
N GLN A 807 46.07 43.97 -57.39
CA GLN A 807 46.36 44.67 -58.66
C GLN A 807 47.02 46.03 -58.45
N LYS A 808 46.57 46.80 -57.46
CA LYS A 808 47.06 48.17 -57.18
C LYS A 808 48.35 48.20 -56.36
N TRP A 809 48.66 47.13 -55.63
CA TRP A 809 49.82 47.07 -54.74
C TRP A 809 51.17 47.40 -55.39
N PRO A 810 51.53 46.89 -56.60
CA PRO A 810 52.80 47.22 -57.24
C PRO A 810 52.98 48.72 -57.50
N SER A 811 51.91 49.45 -57.83
CA SER A 811 51.97 50.89 -58.07
C SER A 811 52.22 51.69 -56.79
N ILE A 812 51.67 51.25 -55.65
CA ILE A 812 51.94 51.86 -54.34
C ILE A 812 53.40 51.63 -53.94
N VAL A 813 53.90 50.39 -54.08
CA VAL A 813 55.29 50.06 -53.75
C VAL A 813 56.26 50.85 -54.62
N ALA A 814 56.00 50.97 -55.93
CA ALA A 814 56.85 51.72 -56.86
C ALA A 814 56.92 53.23 -56.57
N ALA A 815 55.91 53.80 -55.91
CA ALA A 815 55.87 55.21 -55.54
C ALA A 815 56.71 55.53 -54.29
N ILE A 816 57.15 54.52 -53.52
CA ILE A 816 57.92 54.71 -52.30
C ILE A 816 59.42 54.68 -52.65
N PRO A 817 60.16 55.79 -52.44
CA PRO A 817 61.58 55.85 -52.79
C PRO A 817 62.44 55.02 -51.84
N ASN A 818 63.58 54.54 -52.35
CA ASN A 818 64.66 53.93 -51.57
C ASN A 818 64.28 52.66 -50.78
N ILE A 819 63.42 51.80 -51.34
CA ILE A 819 63.16 50.48 -50.76
C ILE A 819 64.44 49.62 -50.85
N VAL A 820 64.88 49.10 -49.71
CA VAL A 820 66.01 48.16 -49.62
C VAL A 820 65.59 46.82 -50.23
N ALA A 821 66.29 46.39 -51.29
CA ALA A 821 65.96 45.18 -52.04
C ALA A 821 66.13 43.89 -51.20
N ASP A 822 67.16 43.84 -50.36
CA ASP A 822 67.48 42.70 -49.50
C ASP A 822 67.47 43.14 -48.03
N PHE A 823 66.31 43.10 -47.40
CA PHE A 823 66.18 43.51 -46.00
C PHE A 823 66.73 42.43 -45.04
N ASP A 824 67.83 42.75 -44.35
CA ASP A 824 68.27 42.03 -43.15
C ASP A 824 68.03 42.89 -41.90
N PRO A 825 67.10 42.49 -41.01
CA PRO A 825 66.76 43.25 -39.80
C PRO A 825 67.94 43.42 -38.84
N SER A 826 68.97 42.57 -38.93
CA SER A 826 70.16 42.65 -38.08
C SER A 826 71.11 43.78 -38.47
N SER A 827 71.06 44.22 -39.73
CA SER A 827 71.91 45.30 -40.27
C SER A 827 71.15 46.59 -40.62
N ALA A 828 69.84 46.60 -40.38
CA ALA A 828 68.95 47.69 -40.74
C ALA A 828 69.27 49.00 -40.02
N LYS A 829 69.22 50.13 -40.73
CA LYS A 829 69.45 51.46 -40.17
C LYS A 829 68.13 52.21 -40.01
N PRO A 830 67.98 53.05 -38.97
CA PRO A 830 66.84 53.95 -38.88
C PRO A 830 66.69 54.80 -40.15
N GLY A 831 65.49 54.81 -40.73
CA GLY A 831 65.17 55.48 -41.98
C GLY A 831 65.12 54.56 -43.22
N ASP A 832 65.66 53.33 -43.14
CA ASP A 832 65.57 52.38 -44.24
C ASP A 832 64.09 52.03 -44.52
N ALA A 833 63.68 52.12 -45.78
CA ALA A 833 62.37 51.66 -46.24
C ALA A 833 62.47 50.20 -46.65
N VAL A 834 61.61 49.35 -46.10
CA VAL A 834 61.71 47.89 -46.24
C VAL A 834 60.38 47.34 -46.74
N HIS A 835 60.45 46.47 -47.75
CA HIS A 835 59.28 45.79 -48.30
C HIS A 835 59.24 44.35 -47.79
N LEU A 836 58.23 44.04 -46.97
CA LEU A 836 57.96 42.69 -46.51
C LEU A 836 56.83 42.10 -47.36
N ASN A 837 57.13 41.02 -48.07
CA ASN A 837 56.17 40.35 -48.96
C ASN A 837 55.76 39.00 -48.36
N GLY A 838 54.47 38.72 -48.35
CA GLY A 838 53.96 37.41 -48.02
C GLY A 838 54.05 37.03 -46.54
N VAL A 839 53.95 38.00 -45.64
CA VAL A 839 54.15 37.84 -44.18
C VAL A 839 52.83 37.65 -43.43
N TYR A 840 52.84 36.97 -42.28
CA TYR A 840 51.66 36.83 -41.43
C TYR A 840 51.73 37.82 -40.27
N ASN A 841 50.61 38.46 -39.95
CA ASN A 841 50.53 39.25 -38.72
C ASN A 841 50.36 38.29 -37.53
N ARG A 842 51.32 38.31 -36.61
CA ARG A 842 51.36 37.48 -35.39
C ARG A 842 51.09 38.31 -34.14
N SER A 843 50.65 39.56 -34.30
CA SER A 843 50.15 40.39 -33.21
C SER A 843 48.90 39.77 -32.60
N GLY A 844 48.86 39.64 -31.28
CA GLY A 844 47.83 38.89 -30.53
C GLY A 844 48.04 37.38 -30.44
N TRP A 845 48.87 36.79 -31.32
CA TRP A 845 49.14 35.34 -31.35
C TRP A 845 50.44 34.97 -30.67
N ASP A 846 51.56 35.39 -31.27
CA ASP A 846 52.91 35.15 -30.75
C ASP A 846 53.41 36.38 -29.99
N PHE A 847 52.81 37.55 -30.22
CA PHE A 847 53.21 38.83 -29.64
C PHE A 847 52.02 39.58 -29.06
N ASP A 848 52.26 40.44 -28.07
CA ASP A 848 51.19 41.18 -27.39
C ASP A 848 50.49 42.14 -28.37
N GLY A 849 49.21 41.87 -28.62
CA GLY A 849 48.36 42.60 -29.55
C GLY A 849 48.18 44.09 -29.22
N ASN A 850 48.43 44.48 -27.97
CA ASN A 850 48.23 45.85 -27.51
C ASN A 850 49.43 46.77 -27.81
N GLN A 851 50.60 46.21 -28.10
CA GLN A 851 51.84 47.00 -28.26
C GLN A 851 52.04 47.49 -29.69
N TYR A 852 51.71 46.66 -30.67
CA TYR A 852 51.94 46.95 -32.09
C TYR A 852 50.76 46.43 -32.92
N GLY A 853 50.32 47.21 -33.90
CA GLY A 853 49.28 46.77 -34.83
C GLY A 853 49.74 45.60 -35.72
N PHE A 854 51.03 45.55 -36.04
CA PHE A 854 51.66 44.46 -36.77
C PHE A 854 52.81 43.84 -35.96
N SER A 855 52.95 42.52 -35.96
CA SER A 855 54.11 41.87 -35.34
C SER A 855 54.46 40.57 -36.04
N MET A 856 55.75 40.25 -36.20
CA MET A 856 56.19 38.96 -36.76
C MET A 856 57.64 38.65 -36.39
N ARG A 857 58.11 37.43 -36.70
CA ARG A 857 59.56 37.14 -36.78
C ARG A 857 60.01 37.10 -38.23
N TYR A 858 61.00 37.92 -38.58
CA TYR A 858 61.62 37.91 -39.91
C TYR A 858 63.11 37.58 -39.76
N ASN A 859 63.57 36.51 -40.43
CA ASN A 859 64.94 35.98 -40.26
C ASN A 859 65.34 35.79 -38.78
N GLY A 860 64.40 35.32 -37.95
CA GLY A 860 64.61 35.09 -36.51
C GLY A 860 64.49 36.35 -35.63
N VAL A 861 64.49 37.55 -36.20
CA VAL A 861 64.39 38.82 -35.47
C VAL A 861 62.91 39.23 -35.31
N PRO A 862 62.42 39.47 -34.08
CA PRO A 862 61.09 40.04 -33.86
C PRO A 862 60.97 41.44 -34.43
N LEU A 863 59.87 41.71 -35.12
CA LEU A 863 59.51 43.01 -35.69
C LEU A 863 58.23 43.51 -35.03
N GLY A 864 58.20 44.76 -34.58
CA GLY A 864 57.02 45.44 -34.06
C GLY A 864 56.65 46.64 -34.94
N GLY A 865 55.51 46.57 -35.61
CA GLY A 865 55.03 47.56 -36.58
C GLY A 865 53.92 48.46 -36.03
N ILE A 866 54.15 49.78 -36.08
CA ILE A 866 53.15 50.81 -35.77
C ILE A 866 52.54 51.29 -37.08
N TYR A 867 51.22 51.18 -37.23
CA TYR A 867 50.51 51.69 -38.40
C TYR A 867 50.47 53.21 -38.42
N GLU A 868 50.70 53.80 -39.60
CA GLU A 868 50.34 55.19 -39.85
C GLU A 868 48.82 55.40 -39.70
N GLY A 869 48.41 56.62 -39.37
CA GLY A 869 47.01 56.93 -39.05
C GLY A 869 46.01 56.61 -40.17
N TYR A 870 46.40 56.75 -41.44
CA TYR A 870 45.54 56.39 -42.58
C TYR A 870 45.43 54.88 -42.78
N ILE A 871 46.43 54.10 -42.36
CA ILE A 871 46.35 52.63 -42.38
C ILE A 871 45.37 52.17 -41.31
N ASN A 872 45.44 52.71 -40.09
CA ASN A 872 44.46 52.43 -39.05
C ASN A 872 43.04 52.74 -39.54
N LYS A 873 42.83 53.92 -40.16
CA LYS A 873 41.53 54.26 -40.75
C LYS A 873 41.07 53.26 -41.82
N ALA A 874 41.96 52.78 -42.68
CA ALA A 874 41.61 51.80 -43.72
C ALA A 874 41.27 50.42 -43.12
N MET A 875 42.03 49.98 -42.10
CA MET A 875 41.77 48.76 -41.35
C MET A 875 40.43 48.85 -40.61
N ASP A 876 40.19 49.98 -39.92
CA ASP A 876 38.95 50.24 -39.20
C ASP A 876 37.74 50.32 -40.15
N HIS A 877 37.90 50.96 -41.30
CA HIS A 877 36.86 51.02 -42.32
C HIS A 877 36.48 49.61 -42.81
N ALA A 878 37.47 48.78 -43.16
CA ALA A 878 37.20 47.41 -43.59
C ALA A 878 36.58 46.56 -42.47
N ALA A 879 37.14 46.60 -41.26
CA ALA A 879 36.70 45.75 -40.14
C ALA A 879 35.38 46.20 -39.51
N TYR A 880 35.20 47.51 -39.28
CA TYR A 880 34.06 48.04 -38.52
C TYR A 880 32.97 48.65 -39.38
N GLU A 881 33.29 49.33 -40.48
CA GLU A 881 32.26 49.91 -41.36
C GLU A 881 31.75 48.88 -42.37
N GLN A 882 32.65 48.17 -43.05
CA GLN A 882 32.29 47.17 -44.07
C GLN A 882 32.09 45.76 -43.49
N LYS A 883 32.50 45.53 -42.23
CA LYS A 883 32.41 44.23 -41.54
C LYS A 883 33.09 43.09 -42.31
N LEU A 884 34.21 43.41 -42.95
CA LEU A 884 35.03 42.45 -43.69
C LEU A 884 36.05 41.79 -42.75
N THR A 885 36.31 40.52 -42.98
CA THR A 885 37.36 39.79 -42.27
C THR A 885 38.72 40.19 -42.83
N ILE A 886 39.56 40.77 -41.97
CA ILE A 886 40.99 40.96 -42.25
C ILE A 886 41.72 39.75 -41.67
N ASP A 887 41.88 38.73 -42.50
CA ASP A 887 42.43 37.44 -42.10
C ASP A 887 43.95 37.52 -41.91
N ASP A 888 44.40 37.37 -40.67
CA ASP A 888 45.81 37.37 -40.27
C ASP A 888 46.50 36.01 -40.51
N HIS A 889 45.74 34.96 -40.86
CA HIS A 889 46.25 33.71 -41.39
C HIS A 889 46.49 33.75 -42.90
N LYS A 890 46.18 34.87 -43.56
CA LYS A 890 46.60 35.13 -44.95
C LYS A 890 47.86 35.96 -44.97
N LYS A 891 48.59 35.81 -46.08
CA LYS A 891 49.81 36.56 -46.37
C LYS A 891 49.49 38.02 -46.63
N TRP A 892 50.14 38.90 -45.89
CA TRP A 892 50.09 40.36 -46.01
C TRP A 892 51.37 40.84 -46.69
N ASP A 893 51.27 41.95 -47.42
CA ASP A 893 52.43 42.67 -47.90
C ASP A 893 52.44 44.05 -47.25
N LEU A 894 53.60 44.55 -46.85
CA LEU A 894 53.70 45.86 -46.25
C LEU A 894 55.02 46.54 -46.56
N VAL A 895 55.02 47.88 -46.50
CA VAL A 895 56.23 48.69 -46.55
C VAL A 895 56.35 49.43 -45.23
N GLY A 896 57.49 49.28 -44.57
CA GLY A 896 57.79 49.92 -43.30
C GLY A 896 59.05 50.78 -43.37
N VAL A 897 59.12 51.81 -42.54
CA VAL A 897 60.35 52.57 -42.29
C VAL A 897 60.92 52.15 -40.94
N VAL A 898 62.18 51.76 -40.92
CA VAL A 898 62.87 51.33 -39.69
C VAL A 898 62.99 52.52 -38.73
N LEU A 899 62.49 52.37 -37.50
CA LEU A 899 62.61 53.37 -36.44
C LEU A 899 63.82 53.11 -35.52
N GLY A 900 64.37 51.89 -35.56
CA GLY A 900 65.46 51.44 -34.70
C GLY A 900 65.03 50.35 -33.71
N PRO A 901 65.86 50.03 -32.71
CA PRO A 901 65.55 48.98 -31.73
C PRO A 901 64.37 49.36 -30.82
N GLY A 902 63.66 48.36 -30.32
CA GLY A 902 62.63 48.50 -29.31
C GLY A 902 62.41 47.20 -28.56
N SER A 903 61.30 47.12 -27.84
CA SER A 903 60.87 45.90 -27.16
C SER A 903 59.45 45.52 -27.59
N ILE A 904 59.19 44.21 -27.65
CA ILE A 904 57.89 43.59 -27.88
C ILE A 904 57.71 42.46 -26.89
N SER A 905 56.50 42.25 -26.38
CA SER A 905 56.22 41.09 -25.53
C SER A 905 55.88 39.86 -26.38
N GLU A 906 56.61 38.77 -26.20
CA GLU A 906 56.34 37.46 -26.81
C GLU A 906 55.50 36.58 -25.89
N ARG A 907 54.53 35.87 -26.47
CA ARG A 907 53.70 34.89 -25.78
C ARG A 907 54.55 33.67 -25.49
N THR A 908 54.74 33.38 -24.22
CA THR A 908 55.40 32.17 -23.76
C THR A 908 54.44 31.36 -22.92
N LYS A 909 54.50 30.05 -23.07
CA LYS A 909 53.76 29.13 -22.21
C LYS A 909 54.70 28.65 -21.14
N ARG A 910 54.31 28.83 -19.88
CA ARG A 910 55.02 28.26 -18.75
C ARG A 910 54.10 27.30 -18.02
N THR A 911 54.59 26.09 -17.86
CA THR A 911 53.95 25.10 -17.00
C THR A 911 54.28 25.43 -15.55
N ILE A 912 53.26 25.75 -14.75
CA ILE A 912 53.39 25.96 -13.30
C ILE A 912 52.67 24.84 -12.56
N ARG A 913 53.23 24.44 -11.42
CA ARG A 913 52.63 23.45 -10.54
C ARG A 913 51.95 24.16 -9.38
N ILE A 914 50.64 24.01 -9.25
CA ILE A 914 49.86 24.54 -8.12
C ILE A 914 49.32 23.32 -7.37
N GLY A 915 49.97 22.95 -6.26
CA GLY A 915 49.67 21.71 -5.56
C GLY A 915 50.15 20.45 -6.32
N MET A 916 49.24 19.49 -6.54
CA MET A 916 49.52 18.30 -7.36
C MET A 916 49.29 18.54 -8.85
N ASP A 917 48.50 19.55 -9.22
CA ASP A 917 48.09 19.82 -10.59
C ASP A 917 49.09 20.69 -11.34
N THR A 918 49.16 20.43 -12.64
CA THR A 918 50.04 21.11 -13.58
C THR A 918 49.17 21.98 -14.49
N HIS A 919 49.35 23.31 -14.41
CA HIS A 919 48.61 24.26 -15.25
C HIS A 919 49.55 24.92 -16.26
N GLU A 920 49.09 25.11 -17.50
CA GLU A 920 49.75 26.01 -18.44
C GLU A 920 49.27 27.44 -18.16
N VAL A 921 50.19 28.33 -17.80
CA VAL A 921 49.93 29.76 -17.75
C VAL A 921 50.64 30.41 -18.92
N GLU A 922 49.93 31.35 -19.55
CA GLU A 922 50.48 32.17 -20.62
C GLU A 922 51.08 33.43 -20.02
N GLU A 923 52.36 33.67 -20.29
CA GLU A 923 53.11 34.85 -19.84
C GLU A 923 53.61 35.62 -21.07
N TRP A 924 53.55 36.95 -20.98
CA TRP A 924 54.04 37.86 -22.02
C TRP A 924 55.42 38.39 -21.62
N ILE A 925 56.48 37.88 -22.24
CA ILE A 925 57.87 38.22 -21.87
C ILE A 925 58.42 39.29 -22.83
N PRO A 926 58.91 40.44 -22.34
CA PRO A 926 59.51 41.45 -23.19
C PRO A 926 60.83 40.95 -23.80
N ILE A 927 60.93 40.99 -25.12
CA ILE A 927 62.13 40.69 -25.89
C ILE A 927 62.52 41.88 -26.76
N ASN A 928 63.77 41.89 -27.23
CA ASN A 928 64.23 42.91 -28.17
C ASN A 928 63.58 42.71 -29.54
N CYS A 929 63.16 43.81 -30.16
CA CYS A 929 62.61 43.82 -31.51
C CYS A 929 63.19 44.97 -32.34
N LEU A 930 62.98 44.91 -33.64
CA LEU A 930 63.15 46.06 -34.52
C LEU A 930 61.79 46.74 -34.72
N ARG A 931 61.72 48.04 -34.45
CA ARG A 931 60.50 48.82 -34.61
C ARG A 931 60.38 49.32 -36.04
N LEU A 932 59.21 49.10 -36.63
CA LEU A 932 58.84 49.60 -37.95
C LEU A 932 57.69 50.59 -37.81
N ARG A 933 57.72 51.62 -38.65
CA ARG A 933 56.55 52.45 -38.94
C ARG A 933 55.98 52.00 -40.28
N ILE A 934 54.82 51.38 -40.28
CA ILE A 934 54.20 50.83 -41.47
C ILE A 934 53.55 51.97 -42.25
N ILE A 935 54.04 52.20 -43.47
CA ILE A 935 53.61 53.30 -44.36
C ILE A 935 52.88 52.81 -45.62
N ALA A 936 52.81 51.50 -45.85
CA ALA A 936 51.90 50.92 -46.82
C ALA A 936 51.56 49.49 -46.41
N ILE A 937 50.35 49.03 -46.74
CA ILE A 937 49.90 47.67 -46.45
C ILE A 937 48.92 47.17 -47.51
N ARG A 938 49.02 45.87 -47.81
CA ARG A 938 48.04 45.05 -48.47
C ARG A 938 47.72 43.85 -47.57
N ALA A 939 46.56 43.85 -46.93
CA ALA A 939 46.12 42.83 -45.99
C ALA A 939 44.69 42.38 -46.34
N GLY A 940 44.56 41.36 -47.18
CA GLY A 940 43.27 40.93 -47.72
C GLY A 940 42.56 42.10 -48.42
N PRO A 941 41.34 42.51 -47.97
CA PRO A 941 40.59 43.60 -48.59
C PRO A 941 41.17 44.99 -48.31
N VAL A 942 42.14 45.12 -47.40
CA VAL A 942 42.74 46.41 -47.05
C VAL A 942 43.92 46.71 -47.97
N LEU A 943 43.85 47.88 -48.62
CA LEU A 943 44.96 48.48 -49.34
C LEU A 943 45.14 49.93 -48.86
N ALA A 944 46.32 50.25 -48.36
CA ALA A 944 46.66 51.62 -47.96
C ALA A 944 48.12 51.93 -48.31
N GLY A 945 48.39 53.15 -48.72
CA GLY A 945 49.73 53.67 -49.00
C GLY A 945 49.80 55.16 -48.65
N PRO A 946 50.99 55.78 -48.74
CA PRO A 946 51.17 57.19 -48.42
C PRO A 946 50.21 58.05 -49.27
N PRO A 947 49.57 59.08 -48.68
CA PRO A 947 48.76 60.01 -49.45
C PRO A 947 49.67 60.74 -50.47
N ASN A 948 49.25 60.73 -51.75
CA ASN A 948 49.93 61.47 -52.82
C ASN A 948 49.89 62.99 -52.59
#